data_AF-A0A8F6SVC6-F1
#
_entry.id   AF-A0A8F6SVC6-F1
#
_cell.length_a   1.000
_cell.length_b   1.000
_cell.length_c   1.000
_cell.angle_alpha   90.00
_cell.angle_beta   90.00
_cell.angle_gamma   90.00
#
_symmetry.space_group_name_H-M   'P 1'
#
loop_
_entity.id
_entity.type
_entity.pdbx_description
1 polymer ?
#
loop_
_entity_poly.entity_id
_entity_poly.type
_entity_poly.pdbx_seq_one_letter_code
_entity_poly.pdbx_strand_id
1 'polypeptide(L)'
;MNDVTVVTSVTYPSPESLALVADVQYHEPYLSAALNRKFRGIVDPGFYAGFLPKPGGGMNLLITSVDGDKTAGAASVDIGEFYQVTIQQRTDISLALSAGKKYAIVLKGRYLLGEDTYQVNTASHIHAAEFVTRTYTDSYQLGDGELLVCTVNIPAGVSAITQEMIDTSERINRTIGIDISDSVTSTRSDVAASSLAVKKAYDLAKSKYTAQDASTTQKGLVQLSSETNSDSETMAATPKAVKSVKDLADTKAPIESPSLTGTPTAPTAAQGTNSTQIANTAFVKAAITALINGAPGTLDTLKEIAAAINNDPNFSTTINNALALKAPLASPALTGVPTAPTAAQGTNNTQIATTAYVRAAISALVGSSPEALDTLNELAAALGNDPNFATTMTNALAGKQPLDATLTALAGLATGANKLPYFTGTDTVSQTDLTSVGRDILAKTSVLAVIQYLGLRELGTSGEKIPLLSTANTWSARQTFNGGITGALTGNADTATKLKTARTIGGVVFDGSANINLPGVNTTGNQNTTGNAATATKLATARNINGVKFDGSADISIPTITSRGRVTALTGTTQGAATGLQMYEAYNNGYPSAYGNVLHLKGATAVGEGELFIGWSGTSGAHAPVHVRSRRDTDTASWSEWAQVYTSKDSIPGVNTTGNQNTTGNAASATKLQTARTIGGVSFNGTANIDLPGVNKTGNQSTTGNAATATKLQTARTINGVSFDGTANISLSPANIGCPASPTGWLETGDNGASITTEQLVTLLRDNGAFNAKVWIARCAWAYANSASIPDSETGCGIIPLAGAVIEVFNNGSSSNNYTIRITTATTTSVSGALTNAEFVYVFNGTSYSPGWRRAYNTKNKPTAADVGALPLSGGALTGGLTAAGEIISKSANGLRIAYGNYGFFIRNDGSSTYFMLTNSGNSLGTYNSLRPLIINNANGAVSIGNGLNVTGGINGSLNGNASTATKLQTARKISSVAFDGSSDITLKASHVGAFALGQTGSRVANDKAVGWNWNSGVYDADISGASTLILHFNMNAGSCPAVQFRVNYKNGGIYYRSARDGYGFEADWSEFYTTTRKPSASDVGAYTKSESDSRYALKTACVTSVRLGAYKTHTMQKGTMFETAGYVITGLGIIGEVDGDDPARLRPLQYCINGTWYTAATA
;
A
#
# COMPACT_ATOMS: atom_id res chain seq x y z
N MET A 1 -0.39 118.08 -36.27
CA MET A 1 -0.10 119.43 -35.74
C MET A 1 -0.21 119.32 -34.23
N ASN A 2 0.83 118.92 -33.49
CA ASN A 2 2.23 119.37 -33.42
C ASN A 2 2.41 120.52 -32.43
N ASP A 3 2.38 120.16 -31.14
CA ASP A 3 3.05 120.84 -30.03
C ASP A 3 3.30 119.77 -28.95
N VAL A 4 4.22 118.85 -29.27
CA VAL A 4 4.70 117.80 -28.36
C VAL A 4 6.22 117.90 -28.32
N THR A 5 6.74 118.66 -27.37
CA THR A 5 8.17 118.83 -27.17
C THR A 5 8.65 117.70 -26.25
N VAL A 6 9.23 116.66 -26.84
CA VAL A 6 9.95 115.61 -26.11
C VAL A 6 11.36 116.11 -25.85
N VAL A 7 11.73 116.28 -24.58
CA VAL A 7 13.00 116.93 -24.19
C VAL A 7 13.96 115.89 -23.61
N THR A 8 14.97 115.52 -24.42
CA THR A 8 16.18 114.73 -24.06
C THR A 8 15.93 113.30 -23.53
N SER A 9 16.48 112.22 -24.08
CA SER A 9 17.63 111.98 -24.97
C SER A 9 18.97 112.53 -24.45
N VAL A 10 19.66 111.74 -23.61
CA VAL A 10 21.07 111.92 -23.24
C VAL A 10 21.88 110.79 -23.88
N THR A 11 23.14 111.05 -24.24
CA THR A 11 23.97 110.09 -24.99
C THR A 11 24.40 108.89 -24.15
N TYR A 12 24.34 107.70 -24.75
CA TYR A 12 24.64 106.38 -24.20
C TYR A 12 26.08 106.20 -23.64
N PRO A 13 26.38 105.13 -22.85
CA PRO A 13 25.51 103.99 -22.50
C PRO A 13 25.34 103.72 -20.99
N SER A 14 25.65 104.67 -20.10
CA SER A 14 25.54 104.43 -18.64
C SER A 14 24.13 104.75 -18.09
N PRO A 15 23.44 103.82 -17.42
CA PRO A 15 22.16 104.11 -16.75
C PRO A 15 22.28 105.10 -15.58
N GLU A 16 23.50 105.38 -15.10
CA GLU A 16 23.75 106.36 -14.03
C GLU A 16 23.63 107.81 -14.52
N SER A 17 23.76 108.08 -15.83
CA SER A 17 23.65 109.42 -16.42
C SER A 17 22.23 109.78 -16.89
N LEU A 18 21.29 108.83 -16.87
CA LEU A 18 19.91 109.05 -17.31
C LEU A 18 19.10 109.80 -16.24
N ALA A 19 18.45 110.90 -16.65
CA ALA A 19 17.63 111.72 -15.77
C ALA A 19 16.35 111.02 -15.29
N LEU A 20 15.83 110.07 -16.08
CA LEU A 20 14.76 109.12 -15.74
C LEU A 20 15.25 107.69 -15.99
N VAL A 21 14.98 106.78 -15.06
CA VAL A 21 15.30 105.35 -15.16
C VAL A 21 14.09 104.52 -14.76
N ALA A 22 13.71 103.54 -15.58
CA ALA A 22 12.60 102.63 -15.34
C ALA A 22 13.09 101.20 -15.05
N ASP A 23 12.45 100.47 -14.14
CA ASP A 23 12.95 99.16 -13.65
C ASP A 23 12.58 97.97 -14.56
N VAL A 24 13.10 97.97 -15.80
CA VAL A 24 12.90 96.90 -16.80
C VAL A 24 14.15 96.68 -17.67
N GLN A 25 14.55 95.42 -17.87
CA GLN A 25 15.63 95.03 -18.80
C GLN A 25 15.25 93.78 -19.63
N TYR A 26 15.62 93.83 -20.92
CA TYR A 26 15.92 92.76 -21.90
C TYR A 26 15.17 91.40 -21.90
N HIS A 27 14.67 91.02 -23.09
CA HIS A 27 14.22 89.68 -23.54
C HIS A 27 14.11 88.54 -22.50
N GLU A 28 12.97 88.41 -21.81
CA GLU A 28 12.54 87.14 -21.19
C GLU A 28 11.09 86.77 -21.56
N PRO A 29 10.85 85.55 -22.09
CA PRO A 29 9.50 84.99 -22.18
C PRO A 29 8.91 84.60 -20.82
N TYR A 30 9.73 84.01 -19.92
CA TYR A 30 9.32 83.57 -18.59
C TYR A 30 10.50 83.47 -17.60
N LEU A 31 10.60 84.38 -16.62
CA LEU A 31 10.59 84.06 -15.17
C LEU A 31 10.73 85.31 -14.27
N SER A 32 11.45 86.35 -14.68
CA SER A 32 11.47 87.69 -14.03
C SER A 32 10.06 88.30 -13.87
N ALA A 33 9.15 87.94 -14.78
CA ALA A 33 7.71 88.21 -14.74
C ALA A 33 7.00 87.78 -13.43
N ALA A 34 7.67 87.06 -12.52
CA ALA A 34 7.16 86.70 -11.20
C ALA A 34 7.26 87.79 -10.13
N LEU A 35 8.01 88.89 -10.32
CA LEU A 35 8.15 89.96 -9.30
C LEU A 35 7.30 91.20 -9.62
N ASN A 36 7.44 91.80 -10.80
CA ASN A 36 6.71 93.03 -11.15
C ASN A 36 5.19 92.80 -11.28
N ARG A 37 4.75 91.56 -11.55
CA ARG A 37 3.34 91.13 -11.44
C ARG A 37 2.84 90.91 -10.01
N LYS A 38 3.71 90.77 -9.01
CA LYS A 38 3.33 90.62 -7.60
C LYS A 38 3.24 91.96 -6.87
N PHE A 39 3.98 92.98 -7.30
CA PHE A 39 3.86 94.32 -6.74
C PHE A 39 2.62 95.08 -7.24
N ARG A 40 2.11 94.77 -8.44
CA ARG A 40 0.82 95.31 -8.91
C ARG A 40 -0.32 94.89 -7.98
N GLY A 41 -0.95 95.87 -7.32
CA GLY A 41 -1.96 95.64 -6.28
C GLY A 41 -1.41 95.53 -4.84
N ILE A 42 -0.10 95.65 -4.66
CA ILE A 42 0.57 95.93 -3.37
C ILE A 42 1.10 97.37 -3.35
N VAL A 43 1.52 97.87 -4.52
CA VAL A 43 1.93 99.26 -4.77
C VAL A 43 0.94 99.86 -5.78
N ASP A 44 0.36 101.01 -5.43
CA ASP A 44 -0.59 101.73 -6.27
C ASP A 44 0.15 102.66 -7.25
N PRO A 45 -0.42 102.94 -8.44
CA PRO A 45 0.09 104.02 -9.29
C PRO A 45 0.07 105.39 -8.60
N GLY A 46 1.14 106.15 -8.80
CA GLY A 46 1.36 107.47 -8.21
C GLY A 46 2.83 107.78 -7.89
N PHE A 47 3.06 108.96 -7.31
CA PHE A 47 4.37 109.48 -6.91
C PHE A 47 4.61 109.27 -5.41
N TYR A 48 5.75 108.67 -5.07
CA TYR A 48 6.17 108.35 -3.70
C TYR A 48 7.27 109.27 -3.15
N ALA A 49 8.04 109.92 -4.02
CA ALA A 49 9.02 110.97 -3.68
C ALA A 49 9.36 111.82 -4.92
N GLY A 50 9.94 113.01 -4.74
CA GLY A 50 10.48 113.87 -5.82
C GLY A 50 9.47 114.20 -6.92
N PHE A 51 9.94 114.36 -8.16
CA PHE A 51 9.15 114.68 -9.36
C PHE A 51 8.31 115.98 -9.24
N LEU A 52 8.82 117.02 -8.56
CA LEU A 52 8.03 118.22 -8.22
C LEU A 52 8.23 119.36 -9.25
N PRO A 53 7.16 119.94 -9.84
CA PRO A 53 7.26 121.03 -10.81
C PRO A 53 7.38 122.41 -10.14
N LYS A 54 8.39 123.18 -10.56
CA LYS A 54 8.66 124.58 -10.16
C LYS A 54 9.05 125.44 -11.38
N PRO A 55 8.97 126.79 -11.32
CA PRO A 55 9.48 127.65 -12.38
C PRO A 55 10.98 127.41 -12.66
N GLY A 56 11.34 127.20 -13.92
CA GLY A 56 12.72 126.98 -14.38
C GLY A 56 13.46 128.24 -14.83
N GLY A 57 12.79 129.40 -14.81
CA GLY A 57 13.31 130.67 -15.31
C GLY A 57 12.99 130.89 -16.79
N GLY A 58 12.45 132.06 -17.11
CA GLY A 58 11.86 132.33 -18.42
C GLY A 58 10.68 131.38 -18.71
N MET A 59 10.52 130.99 -19.97
CA MET A 59 9.43 130.12 -20.44
C MET A 59 9.68 128.61 -20.18
N ASN A 60 10.43 128.28 -19.13
CA ASN A 60 10.80 126.92 -18.78
C ASN A 60 10.15 126.47 -17.46
N LEU A 61 9.70 125.21 -17.45
CA LEU A 61 9.23 124.50 -16.26
C LEU A 61 10.32 123.51 -15.81
N LEU A 62 10.65 123.47 -14.53
CA LEU A 62 11.69 122.59 -13.98
C LEU A 62 11.06 121.53 -13.08
N ILE A 63 11.25 120.25 -13.37
CA ILE A 63 10.78 119.12 -12.56
C ILE A 63 11.93 118.59 -11.71
N THR A 64 11.81 118.57 -10.38
CA THR A 64 12.92 118.21 -9.49
C THR A 64 13.11 116.72 -9.28
N SER A 65 14.36 116.25 -9.28
CA SER A 65 14.65 114.85 -8.99
C SER A 65 14.66 114.51 -7.51
N VAL A 66 14.65 115.48 -6.62
CA VAL A 66 14.58 115.28 -5.17
C VAL A 66 13.43 116.06 -4.56
N ASP A 67 12.88 115.52 -3.46
CA ASP A 67 12.02 116.26 -2.54
C ASP A 67 12.84 116.60 -1.29
N GLY A 68 13.17 117.89 -1.15
CA GLY A 68 14.18 118.34 -0.19
C GLY A 68 15.54 117.67 -0.39
N ASP A 69 16.23 117.39 0.72
CA ASP A 69 17.67 117.11 0.71
C ASP A 69 18.07 115.64 0.45
N LYS A 70 17.15 114.65 0.53
CA LYS A 70 17.57 113.25 0.84
C LYS A 70 16.89 112.07 0.12
N THR A 71 15.86 112.27 -0.71
CA THR A 71 15.25 111.17 -1.48
C THR A 71 15.12 111.49 -2.96
N ALA A 72 15.72 110.64 -3.80
CA ALA A 72 15.53 110.67 -5.25
C ALA A 72 14.08 110.29 -5.61
N GLY A 73 13.56 110.91 -6.67
CA GLY A 73 12.16 110.84 -7.03
C GLY A 73 11.77 109.43 -7.44
N ALA A 74 10.62 108.96 -6.95
CA ALA A 74 10.09 107.63 -7.22
C ALA A 74 8.62 107.72 -7.60
N ALA A 75 8.25 107.08 -8.71
CA ALA A 75 6.88 106.93 -9.18
C ALA A 75 6.62 105.47 -9.56
N SER A 76 5.37 105.01 -9.45
CA SER A 76 4.92 103.73 -10.00
C SER A 76 3.82 103.97 -11.03
N VAL A 77 3.91 103.32 -12.18
CA VAL A 77 2.98 103.50 -13.31
C VAL A 77 2.55 102.13 -13.85
N ASP A 78 1.26 101.90 -13.96
CA ASP A 78 0.72 100.72 -14.64
C ASP A 78 0.83 100.87 -16.17
N ILE A 79 1.14 99.78 -16.87
CA ILE A 79 1.19 99.70 -18.33
C ILE A 79 0.35 98.48 -18.77
N GLY A 80 -0.82 98.76 -19.34
CA GLY A 80 -1.83 97.77 -19.68
C GLY A 80 -2.37 97.01 -18.46
N GLU A 81 -3.00 95.86 -18.72
CA GLU A 81 -3.67 95.07 -17.68
C GLU A 81 -2.72 94.20 -16.83
N PHE A 82 -1.44 94.08 -17.20
CA PHE A 82 -0.55 93.04 -16.64
C PHE A 82 0.81 93.52 -16.12
N TYR A 83 1.20 94.76 -16.36
CA TYR A 83 2.53 95.27 -15.99
C TYR A 83 2.45 96.54 -15.15
N GLN A 84 3.40 96.68 -14.23
CA GLN A 84 3.64 97.90 -13.47
C GLN A 84 5.14 98.19 -13.56
N VAL A 85 5.48 99.47 -13.76
CA VAL A 85 6.84 99.96 -13.98
C VAL A 85 7.13 101.06 -12.96
N THR A 86 8.12 100.82 -12.12
CA THR A 86 8.69 101.84 -11.22
C THR A 86 9.63 102.74 -12.03
N ILE A 87 9.47 104.05 -11.90
CA ILE A 87 10.30 105.07 -12.55
C ILE A 87 10.98 105.92 -11.47
N GLN A 88 12.30 106.04 -11.55
CA GLN A 88 13.12 106.91 -10.71
C GLN A 88 13.57 108.15 -11.47
N GLN A 89 13.38 109.35 -10.91
CA GLN A 89 14.03 110.56 -11.41
C GLN A 89 15.36 110.76 -10.67
N ARG A 90 16.44 111.00 -11.42
CA ARG A 90 17.81 111.13 -10.91
C ARG A 90 18.33 112.57 -10.95
N THR A 91 17.99 113.34 -11.99
CA THR A 91 18.38 114.75 -12.13
C THR A 91 17.19 115.65 -12.54
N ASP A 92 17.23 116.93 -12.16
CA ASP A 92 16.20 117.92 -12.51
C ASP A 92 16.06 118.04 -14.05
N ILE A 93 14.83 118.09 -14.58
CA ILE A 93 14.55 118.21 -16.03
C ILE A 93 13.82 119.51 -16.33
N SER A 94 14.33 120.28 -17.30
CA SER A 94 13.77 121.56 -17.75
C SER A 94 12.99 121.39 -19.07
N LEU A 95 11.74 121.85 -19.10
CA LEU A 95 10.80 121.73 -20.21
C LEU A 95 10.40 123.12 -20.72
N ALA A 96 10.72 123.43 -21.97
CA ALA A 96 10.38 124.71 -22.60
C ALA A 96 8.94 124.71 -23.15
N LEU A 97 8.15 125.73 -22.82
CA LEU A 97 6.74 125.89 -23.22
C LEU A 97 6.52 127.23 -23.96
N SER A 98 5.35 127.42 -24.59
CA SER A 98 5.01 128.68 -25.30
C SER A 98 3.83 129.42 -24.65
N ALA A 99 3.83 130.76 -24.72
CA ALA A 99 2.79 131.58 -24.09
C ALA A 99 1.44 131.50 -24.85
N GLY A 100 0.33 131.74 -24.12
CA GLY A 100 -1.03 131.69 -24.68
C GLY A 100 -1.65 130.29 -24.78
N LYS A 101 -1.14 129.31 -24.02
CA LYS A 101 -1.59 127.91 -24.04
C LYS A 101 -1.59 127.31 -22.62
N LYS A 102 -2.55 126.40 -22.37
CA LYS A 102 -2.55 125.49 -21.22
C LYS A 102 -1.87 124.18 -21.64
N TYR A 103 -0.99 123.64 -20.80
CA TYR A 103 -0.21 122.43 -21.06
C TYR A 103 -0.50 121.33 -20.04
N ALA A 104 -0.44 120.08 -20.48
CA ALA A 104 -0.32 118.89 -19.66
C ALA A 104 1.16 118.52 -19.58
N ILE A 105 1.66 118.24 -18.39
CA ILE A 105 3.02 117.77 -18.15
C ILE A 105 2.92 116.36 -17.60
N VAL A 106 3.24 115.39 -18.44
CA VAL A 106 2.93 113.98 -18.22
C VAL A 106 4.22 113.18 -18.12
N LEU A 107 4.38 112.42 -17.04
CA LEU A 107 5.40 111.36 -16.98
C LEU A 107 4.82 110.14 -17.69
N LYS A 108 5.50 109.63 -18.72
CA LYS A 108 5.12 108.41 -19.42
C LYS A 108 6.15 107.31 -19.21
N GLY A 109 5.71 106.17 -18.69
CA GLY A 109 6.44 104.91 -18.80
C GLY A 109 6.10 104.20 -20.11
N ARG A 110 7.07 103.50 -20.71
CA ARG A 110 6.85 102.66 -21.90
C ARG A 110 7.49 101.30 -21.71
N TYR A 111 6.72 100.25 -21.99
CA TYR A 111 7.19 98.88 -22.12
C TYR A 111 6.52 98.24 -23.32
N LEU A 112 7.28 97.44 -24.10
CA LEU A 112 6.77 96.66 -25.22
C LEU A 112 7.54 95.33 -25.24
N LEU A 113 6.81 94.21 -25.29
CA LEU A 113 7.39 92.89 -25.10
C LEU A 113 8.27 92.50 -26.30
N GLY A 114 9.57 92.29 -26.05
CA GLY A 114 10.53 91.83 -27.05
C GLY A 114 11.21 92.94 -27.87
N GLU A 115 10.92 94.21 -27.57
CA GLU A 115 11.59 95.38 -28.15
C GLU A 115 12.47 96.05 -27.10
N ASP A 116 13.71 96.39 -27.47
CA ASP A 116 14.61 97.13 -26.56
C ASP A 116 14.19 98.59 -26.41
N THR A 117 14.36 99.15 -25.21
CA THR A 117 14.24 100.59 -24.97
C THR A 117 15.59 101.30 -25.10
N TYR A 118 15.56 102.62 -25.24
CA TYR A 118 16.71 103.53 -25.17
C TYR A 118 17.48 103.39 -23.82
N GLN A 119 16.89 102.82 -22.77
CA GLN A 119 17.64 102.53 -21.54
C GLN A 119 18.58 101.32 -21.69
N VAL A 120 18.33 100.43 -22.66
CA VAL A 120 18.98 99.12 -22.80
C VAL A 120 19.82 99.03 -24.08
N ASN A 121 19.33 99.55 -25.22
CA ASN A 121 19.98 99.43 -26.53
C ASN A 121 20.23 100.79 -27.18
N THR A 122 21.45 100.96 -27.70
CA THR A 122 21.94 102.24 -28.25
C THR A 122 21.38 102.62 -29.62
N ALA A 123 20.61 101.73 -30.26
CA ALA A 123 19.91 102.00 -31.51
C ALA A 123 18.37 102.14 -31.34
N SER A 124 17.84 101.95 -30.14
CA SER A 124 16.40 102.06 -29.90
C SER A 124 15.92 103.51 -29.88
N HIS A 125 14.75 103.75 -30.46
CA HIS A 125 14.07 105.05 -30.46
C HIS A 125 12.94 105.13 -29.41
N ILE A 126 12.84 104.15 -28.50
CA ILE A 126 11.76 104.02 -27.51
C ILE A 126 12.31 104.32 -26.11
N HIS A 127 12.09 105.53 -25.57
CA HIS A 127 12.46 105.82 -24.18
C HIS A 127 11.66 104.97 -23.19
N ALA A 128 12.32 104.38 -22.19
CA ALA A 128 11.65 103.58 -21.16
C ALA A 128 10.79 104.44 -20.20
N ALA A 129 11.24 105.67 -19.95
CA ALA A 129 10.47 106.72 -19.30
C ALA A 129 10.83 108.08 -19.93
N GLU A 130 9.84 108.95 -20.10
CA GLU A 130 10.00 110.29 -20.69
C GLU A 130 8.96 111.27 -20.10
N PHE A 131 9.27 112.58 -20.12
CA PHE A 131 8.25 113.60 -19.94
C PHE A 131 7.68 114.01 -21.30
N VAL A 132 6.35 114.04 -21.39
CA VAL A 132 5.61 114.47 -22.57
C VAL A 132 4.87 115.76 -22.25
N THR A 133 5.18 116.82 -22.99
CA THR A 133 4.40 118.06 -23.00
C THR A 133 3.28 117.93 -24.04
N ARG A 134 2.05 118.31 -23.70
CA ARG A 134 0.91 118.36 -24.64
C ARG A 134 0.06 119.59 -24.36
N THR A 135 -0.62 120.14 -25.37
CA THR A 135 -1.63 121.18 -25.12
C THR A 135 -2.82 120.55 -24.39
N TYR A 136 -3.22 121.10 -23.24
CA TYR A 136 -4.31 120.60 -22.40
C TYR A 136 -5.60 121.36 -22.71
N THR A 137 -6.64 120.61 -23.03
CA THR A 137 -8.04 121.04 -23.04
C THR A 137 -8.75 120.39 -21.86
N ASP A 138 -9.82 120.96 -21.31
CA ASP A 138 -10.49 120.40 -20.12
C ASP A 138 -11.24 119.07 -20.37
N SER A 139 -11.17 118.54 -21.60
CA SER A 139 -11.54 117.15 -21.97
C SER A 139 -10.33 116.20 -22.11
N TYR A 140 -9.13 116.61 -21.68
CA TYR A 140 -7.92 115.81 -21.78
C TYR A 140 -8.00 114.57 -20.87
N GLN A 141 -7.46 113.45 -21.34
CA GLN A 141 -7.36 112.19 -20.60
C GLN A 141 -5.93 111.65 -20.71
N LEU A 142 -5.44 111.01 -19.65
CA LEU A 142 -4.15 110.32 -19.66
C LEU A 142 -4.25 109.05 -20.51
N GLY A 143 -3.20 108.76 -21.29
CA GLY A 143 -3.07 107.49 -22.00
C GLY A 143 -2.59 106.36 -21.10
N ASP A 144 -2.54 105.15 -21.64
CA ASP A 144 -1.90 104.02 -20.95
C ASP A 144 -0.41 104.31 -20.67
N GLY A 145 0.08 103.93 -19.49
CA GLY A 145 1.42 104.26 -19.01
C GLY A 145 1.68 105.73 -18.68
N GLU A 146 0.67 106.58 -18.44
CA GLU A 146 0.83 108.03 -18.20
C GLU A 146 0.34 108.48 -16.82
N LEU A 147 1.16 109.28 -16.12
CA LEU A 147 0.78 110.03 -14.92
C LEU A 147 0.88 111.55 -15.16
N LEU A 148 -0.13 112.31 -14.70
CA LEU A 148 -0.07 113.76 -14.69
C LEU A 148 0.84 114.26 -13.55
N VAL A 149 1.80 115.10 -13.88
CA VAL A 149 2.73 115.73 -12.93
C VAL A 149 2.21 117.11 -12.52
N CYS A 150 1.73 117.88 -13.50
CA CYS A 150 0.98 119.11 -13.35
C CYS A 150 0.27 119.48 -14.66
N THR A 151 -0.66 120.43 -14.59
CA THR A 151 -0.97 121.29 -15.74
C THR A 151 -0.26 122.63 -15.57
N VAL A 152 0.04 123.32 -16.68
CA VAL A 152 0.61 124.68 -16.65
C VAL A 152 -0.22 125.59 -17.55
N ASN A 153 -0.95 126.54 -16.97
CA ASN A 153 -1.79 127.48 -17.71
C ASN A 153 -1.05 128.79 -17.95
N ILE A 154 -0.58 129.03 -19.18
CA ILE A 154 0.26 130.18 -19.52
C ILE A 154 -0.55 131.20 -20.33
N PRO A 155 -0.92 132.37 -19.78
CA PRO A 155 -1.65 133.40 -20.50
C PRO A 155 -0.94 133.90 -21.77
N ALA A 156 -1.67 134.58 -22.66
CA ALA A 156 -1.06 135.25 -23.80
C ALA A 156 -0.25 136.48 -23.33
N GLY A 157 0.97 136.64 -23.83
CA GLY A 157 1.80 137.83 -23.58
C GLY A 157 2.73 137.78 -22.35
N VAL A 158 2.68 136.74 -21.51
CA VAL A 158 3.69 136.57 -20.45
C VAL A 158 5.00 136.00 -21.01
N SER A 159 6.14 136.45 -20.46
CA SER A 159 7.50 136.08 -20.88
C SER A 159 8.21 135.08 -19.95
N ALA A 160 7.54 134.65 -18.88
CA ALA A 160 8.04 133.63 -17.96
C ALA A 160 6.91 132.86 -17.29
N ILE A 161 7.19 131.62 -16.90
CA ILE A 161 6.29 130.79 -16.07
C ILE A 161 6.47 131.21 -14.61
N THR A 162 5.37 131.43 -13.89
CA THR A 162 5.36 131.66 -12.43
C THR A 162 4.79 130.44 -11.70
N GLN A 163 4.98 130.35 -10.37
CA GLN A 163 4.46 129.23 -9.59
C GLN A 163 2.92 129.14 -9.66
N GLU A 164 2.23 130.29 -9.76
CA GLU A 164 0.77 130.40 -9.88
C GLU A 164 0.23 129.87 -11.22
N MET A 165 1.08 129.71 -12.24
CA MET A 165 0.70 129.09 -13.51
C MET A 165 0.73 127.56 -13.45
N ILE A 166 1.33 126.96 -12.41
CA ILE A 166 1.56 125.51 -12.27
C ILE A 166 0.53 124.93 -11.30
N ASP A 167 -0.31 124.02 -11.78
CA ASP A 167 -1.31 123.32 -10.96
C ASP A 167 -0.96 121.84 -10.80
N THR A 168 -0.76 121.42 -9.55
CA THR A 168 -0.44 120.04 -9.12
C THR A 168 -1.61 119.35 -8.41
N SER A 169 -2.81 119.94 -8.35
CA SER A 169 -3.94 119.40 -7.58
C SER A 169 -4.39 118.00 -8.03
N GLU A 170 -4.22 117.69 -9.32
CA GLU A 170 -4.52 116.38 -9.93
C GLU A 170 -3.38 115.35 -9.80
N ARG A 171 -2.27 115.69 -9.11
CA ARG A 171 -1.09 114.81 -8.95
C ARG A 171 -1.29 113.80 -7.83
N ILE A 172 -1.22 112.51 -8.15
CA ILE A 172 -1.44 111.40 -7.21
C ILE A 172 -0.18 111.14 -6.37
N ASN A 173 -0.18 111.56 -5.09
CA ASN A 173 0.92 111.31 -4.15
C ASN A 173 0.61 110.13 -3.21
N ARG A 174 1.61 109.33 -2.82
CA ARG A 174 1.47 108.07 -2.06
C ARG A 174 2.58 107.89 -1.00
N THR A 175 2.31 107.09 0.03
CA THR A 175 3.24 106.78 1.13
C THR A 175 3.27 105.27 1.39
N ILE A 176 4.42 104.71 1.82
CA ILE A 176 4.58 103.30 2.19
C ILE A 176 4.68 103.22 3.73
N GLY A 177 3.87 102.38 4.39
CA GLY A 177 3.82 102.32 5.86
C GLY A 177 3.55 100.93 6.42
N ILE A 178 4.56 100.36 7.09
CA ILE A 178 4.45 99.23 8.04
C ILE A 178 5.42 99.51 9.19
N ASP A 179 4.91 99.60 10.43
CA ASP A 179 5.71 99.76 11.65
C ASP A 179 6.23 98.40 12.16
N ILE A 180 7.17 98.38 13.13
CA ILE A 180 7.60 97.16 13.83
C ILE A 180 7.39 97.32 15.34
N SER A 181 6.80 96.33 16.01
CA SER A 181 6.40 96.44 17.43
C SER A 181 6.69 95.21 18.28
N ASP A 182 6.95 95.49 19.55
CA ASP A 182 7.22 94.55 20.65
C ASP A 182 5.94 93.99 21.34
N SER A 183 4.78 94.38 20.82
CA SER A 183 3.45 94.05 21.36
C SER A 183 2.93 92.71 20.83
N VAL A 184 2.35 91.90 21.74
CA VAL A 184 1.75 90.58 21.41
C VAL A 184 0.23 90.63 21.24
N THR A 185 -0.36 91.83 21.27
CA THR A 185 -1.81 92.06 21.17
C THR A 185 -2.15 93.20 20.20
N SER A 186 -1.30 93.45 19.20
CA SER A 186 -1.62 94.39 18.12
C SER A 186 -2.75 93.84 17.26
N THR A 187 -3.74 94.69 16.96
CA THR A 187 -4.82 94.42 15.99
C THR A 187 -4.66 95.21 14.69
N ARG A 188 -3.56 95.98 14.56
CA ARG A 188 -3.20 96.76 13.38
C ARG A 188 -2.49 95.87 12.34
N SER A 189 -2.96 95.89 11.10
CA SER A 189 -2.36 95.15 9.97
C SER A 189 -1.12 95.82 9.38
N ASP A 190 -0.91 97.10 9.69
CA ASP A 190 0.24 97.93 9.34
C ASP A 190 1.34 97.91 10.41
N VAL A 191 1.39 96.88 11.26
CA VAL A 191 2.39 96.70 12.32
C VAL A 191 2.90 95.25 12.34
N ALA A 192 4.17 95.05 11.98
CA ALA A 192 4.85 93.76 12.07
C ALA A 192 5.34 93.46 13.50
N ALA A 193 5.36 92.18 13.87
CA ALA A 193 5.83 91.74 15.19
C ALA A 193 7.36 91.61 15.25
N SER A 194 7.98 92.10 16.32
CA SER A 194 9.40 91.91 16.60
C SER A 194 9.71 90.48 17.07
N SER A 195 10.98 90.08 17.05
CA SER A 195 11.43 88.80 17.64
C SER A 195 11.14 88.70 19.14
N LEU A 196 11.11 89.84 19.87
CA LEU A 196 10.73 89.88 21.28
C LEU A 196 9.21 89.78 21.46
N ALA A 197 8.40 90.33 20.56
CA ALA A 197 6.96 90.03 20.50
C ALA A 197 6.72 88.52 20.27
N VAL A 198 7.40 87.91 19.29
CA VAL A 198 7.28 86.47 19.01
C VAL A 198 7.68 85.63 20.24
N LYS A 199 8.77 85.97 20.94
CA LYS A 199 9.14 85.26 22.18
C LYS A 199 8.11 85.47 23.30
N LYS A 200 7.66 86.71 23.54
CA LYS A 200 6.59 87.00 24.52
C LYS A 200 5.30 86.24 24.18
N ALA A 201 4.96 86.08 22.91
CA ALA A 201 3.78 85.33 22.46
C ALA A 201 3.95 83.81 22.67
N TYR A 202 5.15 83.26 22.44
CA TYR A 202 5.47 81.87 22.77
C TYR A 202 5.40 81.62 24.29
N ASP A 203 6.01 82.47 25.11
CA ASP A 203 5.97 82.35 26.57
C ASP A 203 4.55 82.56 27.12
N LEU A 204 3.75 83.44 26.52
CA LEU A 204 2.34 83.66 26.86
C LEU A 204 1.44 82.50 26.43
N ALA A 205 1.68 81.89 25.27
CA ALA A 205 0.97 80.68 24.83
C ALA A 205 1.30 79.50 25.75
N LYS A 206 2.57 79.34 26.13
CA LYS A 206 3.07 78.28 27.01
C LYS A 206 2.59 78.44 28.46
N SER A 207 2.37 79.66 28.93
CA SER A 207 1.77 79.95 30.24
C SER A 207 0.24 79.97 30.24
N LYS A 208 -0.41 80.23 29.10
CA LYS A 208 -1.87 80.06 28.94
C LYS A 208 -2.29 78.61 28.66
N TYR A 209 -1.37 77.71 28.33
CA TYR A 209 -1.60 76.27 28.29
C TYR A 209 -1.64 75.68 29.73
N THR A 210 -2.54 76.19 30.58
CA THR A 210 -2.68 75.82 32.00
C THR A 210 -3.32 74.44 32.22
N ALA A 211 -3.34 73.59 31.19
CA ALA A 211 -3.85 72.23 31.24
C ALA A 211 -2.77 71.30 31.81
N GLN A 212 -2.75 71.18 33.15
CA GLN A 212 -1.91 70.19 33.83
C GLN A 212 -2.44 68.77 33.61
N ASP A 213 -1.61 67.76 33.84
CA ASP A 213 -2.07 66.38 33.95
C ASP A 213 -3.04 66.24 35.14
N ALA A 214 -4.17 65.58 34.93
CA ALA A 214 -5.18 65.34 35.95
C ALA A 214 -4.68 64.35 36.98
N SER A 215 -5.17 64.48 38.21
CA SER A 215 -4.83 63.61 39.32
C SER A 215 -6.08 63.22 40.13
N THR A 216 -5.91 62.45 41.19
CA THR A 216 -6.95 62.14 42.18
C THR A 216 -7.48 63.35 42.96
N THR A 217 -6.87 64.53 42.83
CA THR A 217 -7.30 65.76 43.50
C THR A 217 -7.48 66.98 42.58
N GLN A 218 -7.05 66.92 41.32
CA GLN A 218 -7.08 68.06 40.40
C GLN A 218 -7.57 67.68 39.00
N LYS A 219 -8.49 68.48 38.45
CA LYS A 219 -8.99 68.34 37.07
C LYS A 219 -7.97 68.88 36.08
N GLY A 220 -7.70 68.14 35.02
CA GLY A 220 -6.69 68.47 34.00
C GLY A 220 -6.93 67.75 32.68
N LEU A 221 -5.98 67.85 31.75
CA LEU A 221 -5.87 66.87 30.67
C LEU A 221 -5.45 65.55 31.25
N VAL A 222 -5.80 64.45 30.60
CA VAL A 222 -5.40 63.13 31.06
C VAL A 222 -4.73 62.40 29.91
N GLN A 223 -3.99 61.35 30.25
CA GLN A 223 -3.35 60.44 29.31
C GLN A 223 -4.04 59.05 29.41
N LEU A 224 -3.79 58.11 28.49
CA LEU A 224 -4.25 56.71 28.63
C LEU A 224 -3.06 55.76 28.57
N SER A 225 -2.93 54.89 29.57
CA SER A 225 -2.13 53.68 29.47
C SER A 225 -2.97 52.52 28.89
N SER A 226 -2.34 51.70 28.05
CA SER A 226 -2.90 50.40 27.63
C SER A 226 -2.33 49.22 28.42
N GLU A 227 -1.55 49.50 29.47
CA GLU A 227 -1.02 48.49 30.38
C GLU A 227 -2.12 47.97 31.30
N THR A 228 -2.07 46.68 31.60
CA THR A 228 -3.02 46.03 32.53
C THR A 228 -2.59 46.16 34.01
N ASN A 229 -1.50 46.87 34.29
CA ASN A 229 -0.81 46.93 35.58
C ASN A 229 -0.03 48.24 35.80
N SER A 230 -0.59 49.38 35.35
CA SER A 230 0.05 50.69 35.58
C SER A 230 -0.12 51.11 37.05
N ASP A 231 0.97 51.16 37.84
CA ASP A 231 0.98 51.28 39.32
C ASP A 231 0.78 52.73 39.84
N SER A 232 -0.46 53.28 39.83
CA SER A 232 -0.58 54.70 39.44
C SER A 232 -1.99 55.41 39.62
N GLU A 233 -2.06 56.77 39.79
CA GLU A 233 -3.21 57.74 39.94
C GLU A 233 -3.46 59.04 38.97
N THR A 234 -2.80 59.35 37.82
CA THR A 234 -3.04 60.40 36.73
C THR A 234 -3.59 59.99 35.30
N MET A 235 -2.97 59.11 34.46
CA MET A 235 -3.51 58.49 33.18
C MET A 235 -4.60 57.34 33.27
N ALA A 236 -5.70 57.24 32.51
CA ALA A 236 -6.58 56.03 32.65
C ALA A 236 -6.04 54.73 32.03
N ALA A 237 -6.63 53.59 32.43
CA ALA A 237 -6.67 52.38 31.63
C ALA A 237 -7.55 52.58 30.37
N THR A 238 -7.03 52.31 29.17
CA THR A 238 -7.84 52.34 27.93
C THR A 238 -8.99 51.33 27.99
N PRO A 239 -10.05 51.46 27.15
CA PRO A 239 -10.99 50.36 26.91
C PRO A 239 -10.30 49.05 26.50
N LYS A 240 -9.09 49.11 25.91
CA LYS A 240 -8.24 47.94 25.65
C LYS A 240 -7.62 47.38 26.93
N ALA A 241 -7.05 48.20 27.82
CA ALA A 241 -6.55 47.75 29.12
C ALA A 241 -7.68 47.20 30.01
N VAL A 242 -8.81 47.92 30.11
CA VAL A 242 -10.00 47.47 30.84
C VAL A 242 -10.53 46.16 30.25
N LYS A 243 -10.60 46.02 28.92
CA LYS A 243 -10.97 44.74 28.29
C LYS A 243 -9.93 43.65 28.54
N SER A 244 -8.63 43.92 28.46
CA SER A 244 -7.60 42.90 28.75
C SER A 244 -7.57 42.50 30.23
N VAL A 245 -7.84 43.41 31.17
CA VAL A 245 -8.05 43.08 32.59
C VAL A 245 -9.35 42.29 32.78
N LYS A 246 -10.44 42.64 32.09
CA LYS A 246 -11.72 41.92 32.14
C LYS A 246 -11.62 40.51 31.55
N ASP A 247 -11.03 40.37 30.37
CA ASP A 247 -10.75 39.09 29.73
C ASP A 247 -9.82 38.24 30.62
N LEU A 248 -8.78 38.84 31.22
CA LEU A 248 -7.92 38.16 32.17
C LEU A 248 -8.68 37.72 33.43
N ALA A 249 -9.53 38.58 33.99
CA ALA A 249 -10.37 38.28 35.15
C ALA A 249 -11.42 37.21 34.86
N ASP A 250 -11.99 37.18 33.66
CA ASP A 250 -12.89 36.12 33.19
C ASP A 250 -12.18 34.77 33.01
N THR A 251 -10.84 34.77 32.88
CA THR A 251 -9.99 33.57 32.99
C THR A 251 -9.46 33.27 34.40
N LYS A 252 -9.81 34.08 35.41
CA LYS A 252 -9.51 33.78 36.83
C LYS A 252 -10.77 33.29 37.53
N ALA A 253 -10.63 32.23 38.31
CA ALA A 253 -11.72 31.72 39.11
C ALA A 253 -11.84 32.50 40.45
N PRO A 254 -13.03 32.60 41.05
CA PRO A 254 -13.25 33.26 42.35
C PRO A 254 -12.31 32.76 43.46
N ILE A 255 -11.89 33.67 44.35
CA ILE A 255 -10.94 33.34 45.42
C ILE A 255 -11.53 32.40 46.49
N GLU A 256 -12.84 32.50 46.73
CA GLU A 256 -13.62 31.54 47.52
C GLU A 256 -14.48 30.68 46.58
N SER A 257 -14.46 29.36 46.78
CA SER A 257 -15.22 28.37 46.00
C SER A 257 -15.20 28.55 44.46
N PRO A 258 -14.01 28.52 43.82
CA PRO A 258 -13.86 28.67 42.37
C PRO A 258 -14.62 27.61 41.56
N SER A 259 -15.54 28.04 40.67
CA SER A 259 -16.17 27.16 39.69
C SER A 259 -15.23 26.95 38.49
N LEU A 260 -14.57 25.80 38.44
CA LEU A 260 -13.56 25.47 37.44
C LEU A 260 -14.21 24.87 36.19
N THR A 261 -14.32 25.68 35.12
CA THR A 261 -14.74 25.22 33.78
C THR A 261 -13.55 25.17 32.82
N GLY A 262 -13.56 24.25 31.85
CA GLY A 262 -12.43 24.01 30.95
C GLY A 262 -11.33 23.13 31.56
N THR A 263 -10.05 23.44 31.29
CA THR A 263 -8.90 22.63 31.73
C THR A 263 -7.87 23.51 32.46
N PRO A 264 -8.00 23.70 33.78
CA PRO A 264 -7.18 24.64 34.54
C PRO A 264 -5.75 24.14 34.76
N THR A 265 -4.78 25.04 34.62
CA THR A 265 -3.35 24.80 34.89
C THR A 265 -2.94 25.42 36.22
N ALA A 266 -2.33 24.63 37.11
CA ALA A 266 -1.74 25.09 38.37
C ALA A 266 -0.27 24.61 38.50
N PRO A 267 0.57 25.21 39.35
CA PRO A 267 1.95 24.77 39.58
C PRO A 267 2.04 23.39 40.21
N THR A 268 3.06 22.61 39.84
CA THR A 268 3.34 21.29 40.41
C THR A 268 3.95 21.45 41.80
N ALA A 269 3.27 20.99 42.84
CA ALA A 269 3.79 21.01 44.21
C ALA A 269 4.96 20.02 44.40
N ALA A 270 5.79 20.24 45.42
CA ALA A 270 6.80 19.27 45.83
C ALA A 270 6.17 18.08 46.56
N GLN A 271 6.77 16.89 46.47
CA GLN A 271 6.30 15.73 47.23
C GLN A 271 6.33 16.01 48.75
N GLY A 272 5.30 15.56 49.46
CA GLY A 272 5.09 15.87 50.88
C GLY A 272 4.37 17.19 51.17
N THR A 273 4.07 18.02 50.16
CA THR A 273 3.27 19.26 50.36
C THR A 273 1.86 18.91 50.87
N ASN A 274 1.46 19.49 52.01
CA ASN A 274 0.19 19.25 52.70
C ASN A 274 -0.64 20.54 52.90
N SER A 275 -0.43 21.54 52.04
CA SER A 275 -1.14 22.83 52.05
C SER A 275 -2.47 22.77 51.30
N THR A 276 -3.21 23.88 51.28
CA THR A 276 -4.46 24.07 50.52
C THR A 276 -4.27 24.25 49.00
N GLN A 277 -3.09 23.95 48.46
CA GLN A 277 -2.78 24.10 47.04
C GLN A 277 -3.57 23.09 46.17
N ILE A 278 -4.12 23.56 45.05
CA ILE A 278 -4.79 22.70 44.08
C ILE A 278 -3.79 21.69 43.49
N ALA A 279 -4.05 20.40 43.71
CA ALA A 279 -3.25 19.30 43.16
C ALA A 279 -3.39 19.22 41.63
N ASN A 280 -2.38 19.69 40.89
CA ASN A 280 -2.37 19.60 39.43
C ASN A 280 -2.13 18.15 38.93
N THR A 281 -2.46 17.87 37.68
CA THR A 281 -2.32 16.53 37.09
C THR A 281 -0.86 16.04 37.05
N ALA A 282 0.13 16.94 37.02
CA ALA A 282 1.55 16.58 37.09
C ALA A 282 1.97 16.15 38.51
N PHE A 283 1.46 16.79 39.55
CA PHE A 283 1.69 16.43 40.96
C PHE A 283 0.98 15.14 41.32
N VAL A 284 -0.28 14.98 40.90
CA VAL A 284 -1.02 13.71 41.05
C VAL A 284 -0.30 12.58 40.32
N LYS A 285 0.18 12.79 39.09
CA LYS A 285 1.05 11.81 38.40
C LYS A 285 2.34 11.55 39.15
N ALA A 286 3.07 12.57 39.61
CA ALA A 286 4.33 12.39 40.34
C ALA A 286 4.15 11.66 41.68
N ALA A 287 3.04 11.90 42.39
CA ALA A 287 2.67 11.19 43.61
C ALA A 287 2.28 9.73 43.33
N ILE A 288 1.49 9.47 42.29
CA ILE A 288 1.14 8.11 41.85
C ILE A 288 2.39 7.36 41.36
N THR A 289 3.26 7.99 40.58
CA THR A 289 4.54 7.40 40.13
C THR A 289 5.48 7.13 41.30
N ALA A 290 5.50 7.95 42.35
CA ALA A 290 6.25 7.67 43.57
C ALA A 290 5.60 6.60 44.46
N LEU A 291 4.27 6.48 44.46
CA LEU A 291 3.56 5.38 45.12
C LEU A 291 3.83 4.04 44.40
N ILE A 292 3.87 4.04 43.07
CA ILE A 292 4.23 2.87 42.24
C ILE A 292 5.70 2.51 42.43
N ASN A 293 6.63 3.44 42.25
CA ASN A 293 8.07 3.18 42.37
C ASN A 293 8.56 3.02 43.82
N GLY A 294 7.78 3.48 44.80
CA GLY A 294 8.05 3.33 46.24
C GLY A 294 7.33 2.13 46.88
N ALA A 295 6.49 1.43 46.12
CA ALA A 295 5.96 0.14 46.52
C ALA A 295 7.12 -0.88 46.61
N PRO A 296 7.21 -1.72 47.66
CA PRO A 296 8.11 -2.86 47.68
C PRO A 296 7.86 -3.76 46.46
N GLY A 297 8.88 -4.47 45.98
CA GLY A 297 8.82 -5.30 44.75
C GLY A 297 7.84 -6.48 44.75
N THR A 298 6.98 -6.61 45.76
CA THR A 298 5.81 -7.50 45.81
C THR A 298 4.49 -6.78 45.50
N LEU A 299 4.53 -5.48 45.19
CA LEU A 299 3.38 -4.59 45.01
C LEU A 299 3.42 -3.73 43.73
N ASP A 300 4.41 -3.91 42.83
CA ASP A 300 4.51 -3.19 41.53
C ASP A 300 3.51 -3.74 40.47
N THR A 301 2.39 -4.31 40.92
CA THR A 301 1.46 -5.12 40.12
C THR A 301 0.79 -4.32 39.00
N LEU A 302 0.51 -3.03 39.20
CA LEU A 302 -0.09 -2.18 38.16
C LEU A 302 0.86 -1.92 36.97
N LYS A 303 2.17 -1.91 37.22
CA LYS A 303 3.20 -1.69 36.20
C LYS A 303 3.57 -2.99 35.49
N GLU A 304 3.61 -4.10 36.24
CA GLU A 304 3.67 -5.45 35.67
C GLU A 304 2.43 -5.74 34.80
N ILE A 305 1.23 -5.40 35.26
CA ILE A 305 0.00 -5.49 34.46
C ILE A 305 0.09 -4.60 33.22
N ALA A 306 0.46 -3.32 33.35
CA ALA A 306 0.60 -2.41 32.22
C ALA A 306 1.60 -2.91 31.17
N ALA A 307 2.71 -3.52 31.60
CA ALA A 307 3.69 -4.16 30.72
C ALA A 307 3.14 -5.45 30.09
N ALA A 308 2.48 -6.31 30.87
CA ALA A 308 1.90 -7.57 30.40
C ALA A 308 0.74 -7.38 29.39
N ILE A 309 0.01 -6.26 29.49
CA ILE A 309 -1.00 -5.84 28.50
C ILE A 309 -0.45 -4.89 27.43
N ASN A 310 0.86 -4.64 27.41
CA ASN A 310 1.56 -3.73 26.48
C ASN A 310 0.92 -2.33 26.37
N ASN A 311 0.40 -1.80 27.47
CA ASN A 311 -0.32 -0.53 27.58
C ASN A 311 -1.56 -0.38 26.67
N ASP A 312 -2.21 -1.48 26.25
CA ASP A 312 -3.36 -1.43 25.35
C ASP A 312 -4.63 -0.89 26.05
N PRO A 313 -5.16 0.30 25.66
CA PRO A 313 -6.39 0.85 26.24
C PRO A 313 -7.65 0.07 25.84
N ASN A 314 -7.57 -0.76 24.81
CA ASN A 314 -8.64 -1.64 24.32
C ASN A 314 -8.37 -3.10 24.67
N PHE A 315 -7.55 -3.40 25.70
CA PHE A 315 -7.11 -4.77 26.03
C PHE A 315 -8.22 -5.82 26.04
N SER A 316 -9.44 -5.50 26.50
CA SER A 316 -10.58 -6.44 26.41
C SER A 316 -10.96 -6.76 24.96
N THR A 317 -11.07 -5.76 24.09
CA THR A 317 -11.31 -5.94 22.65
C THR A 317 -10.15 -6.65 21.97
N THR A 318 -8.90 -6.31 22.30
CA THR A 318 -7.71 -6.94 21.70
C THR A 318 -7.57 -8.40 22.13
N ILE A 319 -7.81 -8.73 23.41
CA ILE A 319 -7.87 -10.12 23.87
C ILE A 319 -9.05 -10.84 23.26
N ASN A 320 -10.25 -10.26 23.21
CA ASN A 320 -11.40 -10.89 22.58
C ASN A 320 -11.17 -11.16 21.08
N ASN A 321 -10.53 -10.23 20.36
CA ASN A 321 -10.11 -10.43 18.96
C ASN A 321 -9.03 -11.51 18.84
N ALA A 322 -7.99 -11.46 19.68
CA ALA A 322 -6.91 -12.45 19.68
C ALA A 322 -7.39 -13.85 20.08
N LEU A 323 -8.42 -13.94 20.92
CA LEU A 323 -9.09 -15.16 21.38
C LEU A 323 -10.11 -15.67 20.37
N ALA A 324 -10.81 -14.80 19.64
CA ALA A 324 -11.61 -15.16 18.46
C ALA A 324 -10.73 -15.63 17.28
N LEU A 325 -9.46 -15.20 17.24
CA LEU A 325 -8.41 -15.76 16.36
C LEU A 325 -7.75 -17.03 16.94
N LYS A 326 -8.11 -17.49 18.15
CA LYS A 326 -7.80 -18.85 18.62
C LYS A 326 -8.97 -19.76 18.33
N ALA A 327 -8.68 -20.96 17.87
CA ALA A 327 -9.69 -22.00 17.81
C ALA A 327 -9.95 -22.57 19.24
N PRO A 328 -11.19 -22.97 19.58
CA PRO A 328 -11.53 -23.53 20.90
C PRO A 328 -10.61 -24.69 21.31
N LEU A 329 -10.23 -24.73 22.60
CA LEU A 329 -9.29 -25.73 23.15
C LEU A 329 -9.83 -27.18 23.07
N ALA A 330 -11.15 -27.34 23.07
CA ALA A 330 -11.83 -28.61 22.82
C ALA A 330 -12.65 -28.52 21.52
N SER A 331 -12.47 -29.49 20.63
CA SER A 331 -13.21 -29.64 19.36
C SER A 331 -13.35 -28.36 18.52
N PRO A 332 -12.25 -27.71 18.10
CA PRO A 332 -12.30 -26.50 17.29
C PRO A 332 -12.92 -26.73 15.89
N ALA A 333 -14.00 -26.00 15.59
CA ALA A 333 -14.57 -25.94 14.25
C ALA A 333 -13.79 -24.96 13.36
N LEU A 334 -12.90 -25.49 12.52
CA LEU A 334 -12.12 -24.70 11.56
C LEU A 334 -12.92 -24.42 10.28
N THR A 335 -12.91 -23.18 9.82
CA THR A 335 -13.52 -22.75 8.55
C THR A 335 -12.51 -21.94 7.72
N GLY A 336 -12.70 -21.90 6.40
CA GLY A 336 -11.71 -21.33 5.48
C GLY A 336 -10.51 -22.27 5.25
N VAL A 337 -9.34 -21.69 4.96
CA VAL A 337 -8.09 -22.43 4.67
C VAL A 337 -7.07 -22.15 5.79
N PRO A 338 -7.02 -22.97 6.87
CA PRO A 338 -6.14 -22.72 8.00
C PRO A 338 -4.67 -23.01 7.65
N THR A 339 -3.79 -22.03 7.85
CA THR A 339 -2.33 -22.17 7.70
C THR A 339 -1.69 -22.61 9.01
N ALA A 340 -0.92 -23.70 8.98
CA ALA A 340 -0.09 -24.16 10.10
C ALA A 340 1.37 -24.40 9.64
N PRO A 341 2.35 -24.52 10.55
CA PRO A 341 3.72 -24.90 10.20
C PRO A 341 3.80 -26.33 9.65
N THR A 342 4.72 -26.57 8.71
CA THR A 342 4.99 -27.93 8.21
C THR A 342 5.81 -28.69 9.25
N ALA A 343 5.23 -29.73 9.84
CA ALA A 343 5.91 -30.58 10.82
C ALA A 343 7.05 -31.40 10.17
N ALA A 344 8.01 -31.86 10.98
CA ALA A 344 9.05 -32.76 10.54
C ALA A 344 8.49 -34.19 10.34
N GLN A 345 9.04 -34.95 9.39
CA GLN A 345 8.67 -36.36 9.20
C GLN A 345 8.83 -37.16 10.49
N GLY A 346 7.91 -38.09 10.75
CA GLY A 346 7.84 -38.86 12.00
C GLY A 346 7.06 -38.19 13.14
N THR A 347 6.63 -36.93 13.00
CA THR A 347 5.79 -36.25 14.01
C THR A 347 4.43 -36.94 14.14
N ASN A 348 4.16 -37.53 15.30
CA ASN A 348 2.95 -38.32 15.61
C ASN A 348 2.11 -37.71 16.76
N ASN A 349 2.13 -36.38 16.90
CA ASN A 349 1.41 -35.62 17.92
C ASN A 349 0.06 -35.07 17.38
N THR A 350 -0.59 -34.19 18.15
CA THR A 350 -1.89 -33.59 17.83
C THR A 350 -1.84 -32.34 16.93
N GLN A 351 -0.71 -32.04 16.27
CA GLN A 351 -0.62 -30.92 15.34
C GLN A 351 -1.49 -31.14 14.08
N ILE A 352 -2.04 -30.05 13.55
CA ILE A 352 -2.77 -30.06 12.27
C ILE A 352 -1.80 -30.43 11.14
N ALA A 353 -2.05 -31.56 10.49
CA ALA A 353 -1.29 -32.02 9.34
C ALA A 353 -1.50 -31.10 8.14
N THR A 354 -0.52 -30.23 7.84
CA THR A 354 -0.56 -29.34 6.68
C THR A 354 -0.53 -30.11 5.37
N THR A 355 -1.06 -29.54 4.29
CA THR A 355 -0.96 -30.16 2.94
C THR A 355 0.49 -30.37 2.50
N ALA A 356 1.43 -29.54 2.94
CA ALA A 356 2.86 -29.74 2.73
C ALA A 356 3.42 -30.92 3.55
N TYR A 357 3.02 -31.07 4.82
CA TYR A 357 3.40 -32.22 5.65
C TYR A 357 2.80 -33.52 5.10
N VAL A 358 1.52 -33.53 4.73
CA VAL A 358 0.86 -34.69 4.12
C VAL A 358 1.53 -35.06 2.80
N ARG A 359 1.87 -34.10 1.92
CA ARG A 359 2.67 -34.40 0.71
C ARG A 359 4.06 -34.93 1.06
N ALA A 360 4.75 -34.38 2.05
CA ALA A 360 6.09 -34.83 2.45
C ALA A 360 6.07 -36.22 3.12
N ALA A 361 5.00 -36.56 3.84
CA ALA A 361 4.79 -37.86 4.46
C ALA A 361 4.33 -38.92 3.44
N ILE A 362 3.48 -38.55 2.48
CA ILE A 362 3.12 -39.42 1.34
C ILE A 362 4.35 -39.64 0.43
N SER A 363 5.10 -38.58 0.10
CA SER A 363 6.32 -38.70 -0.70
C SER A 363 7.42 -39.49 -0.01
N ALA A 364 7.48 -39.48 1.32
CA ALA A 364 8.36 -40.37 2.08
C ALA A 364 7.80 -41.78 2.17
N LEU A 365 6.49 -41.99 2.31
CA LEU A 365 5.88 -43.32 2.28
C LEU A 365 6.17 -44.00 0.93
N VAL A 366 5.93 -43.29 -0.17
CA VAL A 366 6.28 -43.68 -1.55
C VAL A 366 7.78 -43.95 -1.68
N GLY A 367 8.64 -43.00 -1.27
CA GLY A 367 10.10 -43.14 -1.31
C GLY A 367 10.74 -44.01 -0.21
N SER A 368 9.95 -44.65 0.64
CA SER A 368 10.41 -45.60 1.68
C SER A 368 9.83 -47.01 1.50
N SER A 369 8.90 -47.18 0.55
CA SER A 369 8.76 -48.47 -0.11
C SER A 369 10.14 -48.89 -0.66
N PRO A 370 10.57 -50.13 -0.43
CA PRO A 370 11.71 -50.69 -1.17
C PRO A 370 11.45 -50.66 -2.68
N GLU A 371 12.49 -50.88 -3.49
CA GLU A 371 12.49 -50.93 -4.96
C GLU A 371 11.69 -52.11 -5.59
N ALA A 372 10.70 -52.63 -4.86
CA ALA A 372 9.73 -53.64 -5.28
C ALA A 372 8.32 -53.38 -4.67
N LEU A 373 8.04 -52.14 -4.26
CA LEU A 373 6.80 -51.71 -3.60
C LEU A 373 6.44 -50.22 -3.85
N ASP A 374 7.22 -49.44 -4.60
CA ASP A 374 6.79 -48.13 -5.12
C ASP A 374 5.90 -48.35 -6.35
N THR A 375 4.81 -49.10 -6.16
CA THR A 375 4.01 -49.73 -7.24
C THR A 375 3.39 -48.77 -8.26
N LEU A 376 3.37 -47.45 -8.00
CA LEU A 376 2.92 -46.45 -8.98
C LEU A 376 4.08 -45.82 -9.75
N ASN A 377 5.26 -45.65 -9.14
CA ASN A 377 6.46 -45.12 -9.78
C ASN A 377 7.23 -46.23 -10.52
N GLU A 378 7.24 -47.45 -9.99
CA GLU A 378 7.67 -48.68 -10.67
C GLU A 378 6.79 -48.95 -11.89
N LEU A 379 5.46 -48.81 -11.75
CA LEU A 379 4.56 -48.92 -12.89
C LEU A 379 4.81 -47.76 -13.87
N ALA A 380 4.93 -46.52 -13.42
CA ALA A 380 5.23 -45.39 -14.31
C ALA A 380 6.55 -45.62 -15.07
N ALA A 381 7.63 -46.02 -14.40
CA ALA A 381 8.92 -46.32 -15.00
C ALA A 381 8.88 -47.54 -15.95
N ALA A 382 8.21 -48.63 -15.57
CA ALA A 382 8.00 -49.81 -16.43
C ALA A 382 7.13 -49.51 -17.66
N LEU A 383 6.27 -48.49 -17.58
CA LEU A 383 5.49 -47.94 -18.69
C LEU A 383 6.16 -46.70 -19.33
N GLY A 384 7.44 -46.43 -19.05
CA GLY A 384 8.26 -45.40 -19.70
C GLY A 384 7.93 -43.95 -19.33
N ASN A 385 7.19 -43.72 -18.25
CA ASN A 385 6.58 -42.45 -17.84
C ASN A 385 5.67 -41.83 -18.91
N ASP A 386 5.05 -42.65 -19.77
CA ASP A 386 4.24 -42.16 -20.88
C ASP A 386 2.78 -41.85 -20.46
N PRO A 387 2.36 -40.57 -20.43
CA PRO A 387 0.97 -40.21 -20.10
C PRO A 387 -0.03 -40.67 -21.17
N ASN A 388 0.44 -41.09 -22.36
CA ASN A 388 -0.35 -41.64 -23.45
C ASN A 388 -0.16 -43.17 -23.56
N PHE A 389 0.20 -43.87 -22.48
CA PHE A 389 0.50 -45.31 -22.50
C PHE A 389 -0.50 -46.16 -23.30
N ALA A 390 -1.81 -45.89 -23.20
CA ALA A 390 -2.82 -46.58 -23.99
C ALA A 390 -2.63 -46.38 -25.51
N THR A 391 -2.33 -45.16 -25.96
CA THR A 391 -1.99 -44.82 -27.35
C THR A 391 -0.66 -45.43 -27.77
N THR A 392 0.37 -45.38 -26.93
CA THR A 392 1.71 -45.92 -27.23
C THR A 392 1.71 -47.44 -27.29
N MET A 393 0.99 -48.12 -26.40
CA MET A 393 0.79 -49.57 -26.47
C MET A 393 -0.12 -49.95 -27.64
N THR A 394 -1.13 -49.13 -27.98
CA THR A 394 -1.91 -49.30 -29.22
C THR A 394 -1.02 -49.18 -30.46
N ASN A 395 -0.11 -48.20 -30.52
CA ASN A 395 0.85 -48.04 -31.62
C ASN A 395 1.86 -49.20 -31.66
N ALA A 396 2.35 -49.64 -30.50
CA ALA A 396 3.26 -50.76 -30.38
C ALA A 396 2.62 -52.09 -30.83
N LEU A 397 1.31 -52.30 -30.59
CA LEU A 397 0.58 -53.45 -31.12
C LEU A 397 0.12 -53.26 -32.58
N ALA A 398 -0.22 -52.04 -33.02
CA ALA A 398 -0.64 -51.77 -34.40
C ALA A 398 0.47 -52.05 -35.43
N GLY A 399 1.74 -51.96 -35.02
CA GLY A 399 2.90 -52.42 -35.80
C GLY A 399 3.30 -53.89 -35.58
N LYS A 400 2.58 -54.66 -34.76
CA LYS A 400 2.89 -56.06 -34.43
C LYS A 400 1.80 -56.99 -34.94
N GLN A 401 2.14 -57.67 -36.02
CA GLN A 401 1.36 -58.76 -36.59
C GLN A 401 1.13 -59.87 -35.54
N PRO A 402 -0.09 -60.44 -35.43
CA PRO A 402 -0.36 -61.58 -34.54
C PRO A 402 0.57 -62.77 -34.80
N LEU A 403 0.79 -63.59 -33.77
CA LEU A 403 1.62 -64.80 -33.88
C LEU A 403 0.90 -65.87 -34.72
N ASP A 404 1.23 -65.89 -36.00
CA ASP A 404 0.71 -66.80 -37.02
C ASP A 404 1.89 -67.50 -37.71
N ALA A 405 1.75 -68.80 -38.01
CA ALA A 405 2.84 -69.64 -38.48
C ALA A 405 3.25 -69.31 -39.93
N THR A 406 2.28 -69.14 -40.82
CA THR A 406 2.48 -68.71 -42.21
C THR A 406 3.18 -67.35 -42.27
N LEU A 407 2.74 -66.39 -41.47
CA LEU A 407 3.30 -65.04 -41.41
C LEU A 407 4.68 -65.00 -40.73
N THR A 408 4.96 -65.92 -39.79
CA THR A 408 6.30 -66.10 -39.22
C THR A 408 7.27 -66.67 -40.26
N ALA A 409 6.85 -67.64 -41.06
CA ALA A 409 7.65 -68.18 -42.16
C ALA A 409 7.88 -67.14 -43.28
N LEU A 410 6.90 -66.29 -43.55
CA LEU A 410 7.02 -65.15 -44.48
C LEU A 410 8.03 -64.09 -43.98
N ALA A 411 8.08 -63.86 -42.67
CA ALA A 411 9.00 -62.90 -42.03
C ALA A 411 10.43 -63.44 -41.82
N GLY A 412 10.60 -64.76 -41.69
CA GLY A 412 11.91 -65.41 -41.60
C GLY A 412 12.71 -65.46 -42.91
N LEU A 413 12.13 -64.98 -44.02
CA LEU A 413 12.73 -64.97 -45.34
C LEU A 413 13.78 -63.86 -45.46
N ALA A 414 15.05 -64.23 -45.69
CA ALA A 414 16.15 -63.28 -45.82
C ALA A 414 15.89 -62.24 -46.92
N THR A 415 16.06 -60.95 -46.63
CA THR A 415 15.78 -59.86 -47.58
C THR A 415 16.82 -59.81 -48.70
N GLY A 416 16.48 -60.36 -49.86
CA GLY A 416 17.34 -60.41 -51.05
C GLY A 416 16.80 -59.58 -52.21
N ALA A 417 17.66 -58.76 -52.81
CA ALA A 417 17.33 -58.11 -54.08
C ALA A 417 17.08 -59.17 -55.17
N ASN A 418 16.09 -58.92 -56.03
CA ASN A 418 15.73 -59.78 -57.16
C ASN A 418 15.23 -61.20 -56.78
N LYS A 419 14.66 -61.39 -55.58
CA LYS A 419 14.06 -62.66 -55.16
C LYS A 419 12.53 -62.63 -55.23
N LEU A 420 11.90 -63.77 -55.49
CA LEU A 420 10.45 -63.97 -55.39
C LEU A 420 10.14 -64.99 -54.28
N PRO A 421 9.38 -64.61 -53.23
CA PRO A 421 8.85 -65.54 -52.23
C PRO A 421 7.82 -66.50 -52.85
N TYR A 422 7.84 -67.77 -52.44
CA TYR A 422 6.80 -68.74 -52.77
C TYR A 422 6.65 -69.79 -51.64
N PHE A 423 5.45 -70.35 -51.51
CA PHE A 423 5.16 -71.39 -50.53
C PHE A 423 5.68 -72.75 -51.00
N THR A 424 6.37 -73.47 -50.11
CA THR A 424 6.84 -74.86 -50.34
C THR A 424 5.98 -75.89 -49.61
N GLY A 425 5.09 -75.44 -48.73
CA GLY A 425 4.13 -76.25 -47.97
C GLY A 425 3.27 -75.35 -47.09
N THR A 426 2.40 -75.94 -46.26
CA THR A 426 1.72 -75.20 -45.20
C THR A 426 2.75 -74.58 -44.26
N ASP A 427 2.56 -73.31 -43.90
CA ASP A 427 3.44 -72.55 -42.99
C ASP A 427 4.94 -72.59 -43.35
N THR A 428 5.28 -72.84 -44.61
CA THR A 428 6.68 -72.96 -45.08
C THR A 428 6.89 -72.27 -46.42
N VAL A 429 7.91 -71.40 -46.46
CA VAL A 429 8.16 -70.43 -47.53
C VAL A 429 9.63 -70.51 -47.94
N SER A 430 9.90 -70.34 -49.23
CA SER A 430 11.26 -70.21 -49.78
C SER A 430 11.34 -69.05 -50.77
N GLN A 431 12.54 -68.77 -51.29
CA GLN A 431 12.78 -67.80 -52.35
C GLN A 431 13.38 -68.47 -53.58
N THR A 432 12.99 -67.96 -54.75
CA THR A 432 13.67 -68.23 -56.02
C THR A 432 14.20 -66.94 -56.63
N ASP A 433 15.14 -67.03 -57.57
CA ASP A 433 15.68 -65.89 -58.29
C ASP A 433 14.72 -65.39 -59.38
N LEU A 434 14.35 -64.12 -59.28
CA LEU A 434 13.47 -63.43 -60.20
C LEU A 434 14.31 -62.67 -61.23
N THR A 435 14.41 -63.23 -62.44
CA THR A 435 15.20 -62.68 -63.56
C THR A 435 14.82 -61.24 -63.90
N SER A 436 15.70 -60.50 -64.58
CA SER A 436 15.40 -59.13 -65.05
C SER A 436 14.08 -59.07 -65.83
N VAL A 437 13.88 -60.01 -66.76
CA VAL A 437 12.65 -60.16 -67.55
C VAL A 437 11.43 -60.40 -66.66
N GLY A 438 11.54 -61.27 -65.65
CA GLY A 438 10.45 -61.53 -64.70
C GLY A 438 10.07 -60.30 -63.87
N ARG A 439 11.07 -59.56 -63.37
CA ARG A 439 10.84 -58.29 -62.66
C ARG A 439 10.20 -57.24 -63.55
N ASP A 440 10.69 -57.12 -64.78
CA ASP A 440 10.16 -56.14 -65.73
C ASP A 440 8.69 -56.40 -66.06
N ILE A 441 8.28 -57.66 -66.25
CA ILE A 441 6.87 -58.03 -66.47
C ILE A 441 6.02 -57.67 -65.24
N LEU A 442 6.45 -58.07 -64.05
CA LEU A 442 5.69 -57.83 -62.80
C LEU A 442 5.62 -56.34 -62.42
N ALA A 443 6.60 -55.53 -62.83
CA ALA A 443 6.59 -54.08 -62.65
C ALA A 443 5.65 -53.34 -63.63
N LYS A 444 5.06 -54.02 -64.63
CA LYS A 444 4.10 -53.40 -65.54
C LYS A 444 2.73 -53.30 -64.86
N THR A 445 2.42 -52.12 -64.35
CA THR A 445 1.18 -51.79 -63.57
C THR A 445 -0.14 -51.88 -64.35
N SER A 446 -0.14 -52.38 -65.60
CA SER A 446 -1.35 -52.65 -66.36
C SER A 446 -1.16 -53.81 -67.35
N VAL A 447 -2.26 -54.49 -67.67
CA VAL A 447 -2.31 -55.56 -68.69
C VAL A 447 -1.79 -55.06 -70.05
N LEU A 448 -2.02 -53.80 -70.40
CA LEU A 448 -1.52 -53.21 -71.64
C LEU A 448 0.02 -53.10 -71.64
N ALA A 449 0.63 -52.65 -70.55
CA ALA A 449 2.07 -52.55 -70.43
C ALA A 449 2.75 -53.94 -70.38
N VAL A 450 2.09 -54.95 -69.79
CA VAL A 450 2.50 -56.37 -69.90
C VAL A 450 2.49 -56.83 -71.36
N ILE A 451 1.39 -56.58 -72.09
CA ILE A 451 1.25 -56.96 -73.51
C ILE A 451 2.29 -56.27 -74.40
N GLN A 452 2.59 -54.99 -74.15
CA GLN A 452 3.65 -54.25 -74.85
C GLN A 452 5.04 -54.87 -74.58
N TYR A 453 5.36 -55.15 -73.31
CA TYR A 453 6.67 -55.72 -72.95
C TYR A 453 6.87 -57.15 -73.46
N LEU A 454 5.80 -57.95 -73.52
CA LEU A 454 5.83 -59.30 -74.09
C LEU A 454 5.83 -59.31 -75.64
N GLY A 455 5.70 -58.15 -76.30
CA GLY A 455 5.75 -58.02 -77.77
C GLY A 455 4.52 -58.59 -78.51
N LEU A 456 3.42 -58.89 -77.81
CA LEU A 456 2.31 -59.71 -78.33
C LEU A 456 1.33 -58.97 -79.28
N ARG A 457 1.79 -58.03 -80.12
CA ARG A 457 0.96 -57.37 -81.17
C ARG A 457 1.75 -56.73 -82.33
N GLU A 458 2.12 -57.52 -83.35
CA GLU A 458 2.35 -57.04 -84.73
C GLU A 458 1.10 -57.33 -85.60
N LEU A 459 1.02 -57.37 -86.95
CA LEU A 459 1.86 -56.94 -88.08
C LEU A 459 1.32 -55.61 -88.67
N GLY A 460 2.14 -54.64 -89.15
CA GLY A 460 1.59 -53.38 -89.70
C GLY A 460 2.47 -52.36 -90.45
N THR A 461 3.72 -52.68 -90.83
CA THR A 461 4.60 -51.94 -91.78
C THR A 461 4.75 -50.41 -91.62
N SER A 462 5.97 -49.99 -91.22
CA SER A 462 6.42 -48.60 -90.99
C SER A 462 5.79 -47.88 -89.78
N GLY A 463 6.60 -47.67 -88.74
CA GLY A 463 6.37 -46.68 -87.67
C GLY A 463 5.12 -46.84 -86.79
N GLU A 464 5.27 -47.51 -85.65
CA GLU A 464 4.38 -47.44 -84.46
C GLU A 464 2.90 -47.86 -84.62
N LYS A 465 2.53 -48.95 -83.92
CA LYS A 465 1.25 -49.63 -84.15
C LYS A 465 0.03 -49.06 -83.39
N ILE A 466 -0.50 -47.96 -83.93
CA ILE A 466 -1.92 -47.54 -83.97
C ILE A 466 -2.67 -47.34 -82.63
N PRO A 467 -3.39 -46.21 -82.42
CA PRO A 467 -3.88 -45.81 -81.11
C PRO A 467 -5.25 -46.39 -80.76
N LEU A 468 -5.52 -46.45 -79.45
CA LEU A 468 -6.86 -46.34 -78.89
C LEU A 468 -6.83 -45.27 -77.79
N LEU A 469 -7.35 -44.08 -78.10
CA LEU A 469 -8.21 -43.24 -77.26
C LEU A 469 -8.52 -41.92 -77.99
N SER A 470 -9.75 -41.45 -77.88
CA SER A 470 -10.26 -40.24 -78.55
C SER A 470 -10.18 -38.99 -77.64
N THR A 471 -10.75 -37.88 -78.12
CA THR A 471 -10.52 -36.48 -77.70
C THR A 471 -11.02 -36.07 -76.30
N ALA A 472 -11.06 -36.97 -75.32
CA ALA A 472 -11.42 -36.66 -73.93
C ALA A 472 -10.72 -37.59 -72.93
N ASN A 473 -9.55 -37.18 -72.42
CA ASN A 473 -8.94 -37.73 -71.20
C ASN A 473 -8.09 -36.68 -70.49
N THR A 474 -8.37 -36.41 -69.22
CA THR A 474 -7.62 -35.50 -68.35
C THR A 474 -6.41 -36.18 -67.72
N TRP A 475 -5.28 -35.46 -67.63
CA TRP A 475 -4.10 -35.92 -66.89
C TRP A 475 -4.15 -35.47 -65.43
N SER A 476 -4.08 -36.43 -64.50
CA SER A 476 -4.24 -36.21 -63.05
C SER A 476 -2.95 -35.80 -62.32
N ALA A 477 -1.82 -35.67 -63.02
CA ALA A 477 -0.53 -35.32 -62.44
C ALA A 477 0.33 -34.46 -63.39
N ARG A 478 1.40 -33.88 -62.84
CA ARG A 478 2.25 -32.89 -63.52
C ARG A 478 3.10 -33.50 -64.65
N GLN A 479 2.94 -32.96 -65.85
CA GLN A 479 3.84 -33.18 -66.99
C GLN A 479 5.03 -32.21 -66.94
N THR A 480 6.22 -32.66 -67.35
CA THR A 480 7.42 -31.82 -67.51
C THR A 480 7.67 -31.57 -68.99
N PHE A 481 7.35 -30.36 -69.47
CA PHE A 481 7.54 -29.96 -70.86
C PHE A 481 8.88 -29.23 -71.04
N ASN A 482 9.84 -29.85 -71.73
CA ASN A 482 11.16 -29.24 -72.00
C ASN A 482 11.13 -27.98 -72.89
N GLY A 483 9.95 -27.54 -73.36
CA GLY A 483 9.72 -26.28 -74.07
C GLY A 483 8.72 -25.33 -73.38
N GLY A 484 8.26 -25.65 -72.16
CA GLY A 484 7.25 -24.85 -71.44
C GLY A 484 5.80 -25.10 -71.88
N ILE A 485 4.85 -24.37 -71.26
CA ILE A 485 3.42 -24.39 -71.56
C ILE A 485 2.90 -22.95 -71.61
N THR A 486 2.04 -22.63 -72.58
CA THR A 486 1.32 -21.35 -72.66
C THR A 486 -0.19 -21.57 -72.53
N GLY A 487 -0.79 -21.11 -71.43
CA GLY A 487 -2.23 -21.27 -71.15
C GLY A 487 -2.56 -20.98 -69.67
N ALA A 488 -3.84 -20.77 -69.35
CA ALA A 488 -4.30 -20.40 -68.00
C ALA A 488 -4.88 -21.59 -67.22
N LEU A 489 -4.63 -21.62 -65.90
CA LEU A 489 -5.10 -22.67 -64.97
C LEU A 489 -5.74 -22.07 -63.69
N THR A 490 -6.67 -22.81 -63.07
CA THR A 490 -7.43 -22.40 -61.87
C THR A 490 -7.61 -23.55 -60.87
N GLY A 491 -7.26 -23.31 -59.60
CA GLY A 491 -7.36 -24.22 -58.46
C GLY A 491 -6.39 -23.79 -57.36
N ASN A 492 -6.78 -23.91 -56.08
CA ASN A 492 -5.93 -23.54 -54.93
C ASN A 492 -5.20 -24.76 -54.34
N ALA A 493 -4.01 -24.54 -53.78
CA ALA A 493 -3.24 -25.52 -53.03
C ALA A 493 -2.44 -24.83 -51.92
N ASP A 494 -2.30 -25.47 -50.76
CA ASP A 494 -1.83 -24.86 -49.49
C ASP A 494 -0.30 -24.66 -49.39
N THR A 495 0.39 -24.42 -50.51
CA THR A 495 1.77 -23.93 -50.56
C THR A 495 1.86 -22.47 -51.04
N ALA A 496 0.74 -21.76 -51.00
CA ALA A 496 0.62 -20.37 -51.44
C ALA A 496 1.28 -19.37 -50.46
N THR A 497 2.60 -19.23 -50.54
CA THR A 497 3.35 -18.10 -49.97
C THR A 497 3.02 -16.75 -50.65
N LYS A 498 2.14 -16.72 -51.66
CA LYS A 498 1.66 -15.50 -52.32
C LYS A 498 0.24 -15.67 -52.85
N LEU A 499 -0.67 -14.76 -52.49
CA LEU A 499 -2.04 -14.68 -53.00
C LEU A 499 -2.05 -14.32 -54.50
N LYS A 500 -2.68 -15.17 -55.34
CA LYS A 500 -2.79 -14.99 -56.80
C LYS A 500 -3.44 -13.66 -57.23
N THR A 501 -4.21 -13.04 -56.34
CA THR A 501 -4.64 -11.65 -56.48
C THR A 501 -4.53 -11.00 -55.10
N ALA A 502 -3.52 -10.15 -54.94
CA ALA A 502 -3.27 -9.40 -53.71
C ALA A 502 -4.52 -8.61 -53.24
N ARG A 503 -4.59 -8.33 -51.94
CA ARG A 503 -5.70 -7.62 -51.30
C ARG A 503 -5.18 -6.35 -50.65
N THR A 504 -5.91 -5.25 -50.81
CA THR A 504 -5.59 -3.99 -50.13
C THR A 504 -6.02 -4.02 -48.67
N ILE A 505 -5.05 -4.00 -47.75
CA ILE A 505 -5.25 -3.81 -46.30
C ILE A 505 -4.63 -2.47 -45.93
N GLY A 506 -5.39 -1.57 -45.29
CA GLY A 506 -4.93 -0.19 -45.04
C GLY A 506 -4.49 0.54 -46.32
N GLY A 507 -5.11 0.25 -47.47
CA GLY A 507 -4.71 0.77 -48.78
C GLY A 507 -3.42 0.18 -49.37
N VAL A 508 -2.69 -0.69 -48.66
CA VAL A 508 -1.48 -1.36 -49.16
C VAL A 508 -1.83 -2.71 -49.76
N VAL A 509 -1.29 -2.97 -50.95
CA VAL A 509 -1.41 -4.24 -51.66
C VAL A 509 -0.61 -5.33 -50.92
N PHE A 510 -1.30 -6.29 -50.30
CA PHE A 510 -0.72 -7.40 -49.54
C PHE A 510 -1.07 -8.75 -50.15
N ASP A 511 -0.09 -9.66 -50.17
CA ASP A 511 -0.24 -11.00 -50.74
C ASP A 511 0.35 -12.13 -49.88
N GLY A 512 0.93 -11.85 -48.72
CA GLY A 512 1.52 -12.86 -47.83
C GLY A 512 2.99 -13.23 -48.11
N SER A 513 3.61 -12.73 -49.18
CA SER A 513 5.00 -13.10 -49.52
C SER A 513 6.10 -12.40 -48.72
N ALA A 514 5.72 -11.46 -47.85
CA ALA A 514 6.55 -10.84 -46.82
C ALA A 514 5.64 -10.30 -45.70
N ASN A 515 6.22 -9.90 -44.56
CA ASN A 515 5.47 -9.17 -43.52
C ASN A 515 4.89 -7.86 -44.08
N ILE A 516 3.65 -7.53 -43.71
CA ILE A 516 2.96 -6.33 -44.22
C ILE A 516 3.54 -5.05 -43.60
N ASN A 517 3.90 -4.09 -44.46
CA ASN A 517 4.29 -2.74 -44.07
C ASN A 517 3.19 -1.75 -44.43
N LEU A 518 2.56 -1.17 -43.41
CA LEU A 518 1.45 -0.23 -43.48
C LEU A 518 1.95 1.21 -43.21
N PRO A 519 1.74 2.16 -44.15
CA PRO A 519 1.97 3.58 -43.95
C PRO A 519 1.39 4.10 -42.64
N GLY A 520 2.22 4.73 -41.81
CA GLY A 520 1.80 5.28 -40.52
C GLY A 520 1.69 4.27 -39.38
N VAL A 521 1.98 2.97 -39.60
CA VAL A 521 1.99 1.95 -38.52
C VAL A 521 3.40 1.40 -38.31
N ASN A 522 4.02 0.86 -39.37
CA ASN A 522 5.37 0.27 -39.32
C ASN A 522 6.28 0.69 -40.49
N THR A 523 5.83 1.58 -41.37
CA THR A 523 6.70 2.35 -42.29
C THR A 523 6.08 3.71 -42.55
N THR A 524 6.87 4.73 -42.89
CA THR A 524 6.41 6.13 -43.00
C THR A 524 5.56 6.37 -44.26
N GLY A 525 4.41 7.04 -44.12
CA GLY A 525 3.57 7.51 -45.23
C GLY A 525 2.34 8.28 -44.74
N ASN A 526 1.54 8.85 -45.65
CA ASN A 526 0.61 9.94 -45.34
C ASN A 526 -0.74 9.56 -44.67
N GLN A 527 -0.87 8.36 -44.12
CA GLN A 527 -2.12 7.91 -43.49
C GLN A 527 -2.26 8.47 -42.07
N ASN A 528 -3.48 8.79 -41.67
CA ASN A 528 -3.75 9.44 -40.38
C ASN A 528 -3.93 8.42 -39.24
N THR A 529 -2.83 8.09 -38.57
CA THR A 529 -2.73 7.11 -37.47
C THR A 529 -2.28 7.77 -36.17
N THR A 530 -2.84 8.94 -35.80
CA THR A 530 -2.34 9.82 -34.71
C THR A 530 -2.54 9.31 -33.28
N GLY A 531 -2.00 8.12 -32.96
CA GLY A 531 -1.88 7.55 -31.62
C GLY A 531 -0.45 7.04 -31.39
N ASN A 532 0.48 7.94 -31.06
CA ASN A 532 1.91 7.66 -30.95
C ASN A 532 2.25 6.87 -29.66
N ALA A 533 1.71 5.67 -29.47
CA ALA A 533 1.69 4.98 -28.17
C ALA A 533 2.95 4.15 -27.85
N ALA A 534 3.62 3.59 -28.87
CA ALA A 534 4.66 2.57 -28.67
C ALA A 534 6.11 3.10 -28.61
N THR A 535 6.36 4.33 -29.10
CA THR A 535 7.72 4.90 -29.24
C THR A 535 7.82 6.39 -28.87
N ALA A 536 6.75 7.01 -28.35
CA ALA A 536 6.77 8.42 -27.99
C ALA A 536 7.52 8.70 -26.69
N THR A 537 8.82 8.97 -26.79
CA THR A 537 9.53 9.80 -25.80
C THR A 537 9.23 11.29 -25.97
N LYS A 538 8.59 11.72 -27.08
CA LYS A 538 8.08 13.08 -27.30
C LYS A 538 6.75 13.11 -28.05
N LEU A 539 5.87 14.05 -27.66
CA LEU A 539 4.67 14.48 -28.38
C LEU A 539 5.07 15.20 -29.70
N ALA A 540 4.54 14.73 -30.83
CA ALA A 540 4.84 15.27 -32.16
C ALA A 540 4.48 16.77 -32.34
N THR A 541 3.61 17.30 -31.48
CA THR A 541 3.50 18.74 -31.25
C THR A 541 3.27 18.94 -29.76
N ALA A 542 4.27 19.48 -29.07
CA ALA A 542 4.25 19.75 -27.65
C ALA A 542 3.03 20.61 -27.26
N ARG A 543 2.32 20.21 -26.21
CA ARG A 543 1.07 20.83 -25.77
C ARG A 543 1.34 21.78 -24.61
N ASN A 544 0.81 22.99 -24.66
CA ASN A 544 0.92 23.91 -23.52
C ASN A 544 -0.05 23.48 -22.41
N ILE A 545 0.48 23.01 -21.27
CA ILE A 545 -0.28 22.74 -20.06
C ILE A 545 0.00 23.89 -19.09
N ASN A 546 -1.03 24.66 -18.74
CA ASN A 546 -0.93 25.95 -18.04
C ASN A 546 0.16 26.88 -18.62
N GLY A 547 0.29 26.90 -19.95
CA GLY A 547 1.28 27.71 -20.68
C GLY A 547 2.67 27.09 -20.82
N VAL A 548 3.02 26.08 -20.02
CA VAL A 548 4.31 25.36 -20.13
C VAL A 548 4.22 24.31 -21.25
N LYS A 549 5.16 24.38 -22.19
CA LYS A 549 5.19 23.56 -23.41
C LYS A 549 5.64 22.12 -23.11
N PHE A 550 4.70 21.23 -22.85
CA PHE A 550 4.96 19.82 -22.53
C PHE A 550 5.16 18.97 -23.78
N ASP A 551 6.28 18.23 -23.86
CA ASP A 551 6.46 17.18 -24.86
C ASP A 551 6.54 15.75 -24.30
N GLY A 552 6.63 15.55 -22.99
CA GLY A 552 6.69 14.20 -22.39
C GLY A 552 8.07 13.54 -22.31
N SER A 553 9.15 14.24 -22.70
CA SER A 553 10.52 13.69 -22.61
C SER A 553 11.16 13.77 -21.22
N ALA A 554 10.53 14.46 -20.27
CA ALA A 554 10.90 14.56 -18.87
C ALA A 554 9.64 14.92 -18.04
N ASP A 555 9.72 14.78 -16.73
CA ASP A 555 8.66 15.24 -15.82
C ASP A 555 8.40 16.73 -16.01
N ILE A 556 7.11 17.11 -16.10
CA ILE A 556 6.74 18.51 -16.24
C ILE A 556 6.63 19.21 -14.89
N SER A 557 7.54 20.15 -14.65
CA SER A 557 7.32 21.20 -13.67
C SER A 557 6.31 22.21 -14.24
N ILE A 558 5.13 22.29 -13.63
CA ILE A 558 4.16 23.37 -13.85
C ILE A 558 4.31 24.33 -12.66
N PRO A 559 4.93 25.52 -12.83
CA PRO A 559 5.00 26.50 -11.76
C PRO A 559 3.59 27.07 -11.53
N THR A 560 2.99 26.78 -10.39
CA THR A 560 1.64 27.25 -10.02
C THR A 560 1.56 28.78 -9.95
N ILE A 561 2.70 29.44 -9.76
CA ILE A 561 2.91 30.88 -10.00
C ILE A 561 4.23 31.00 -10.78
N THR A 562 4.18 31.53 -12.01
CA THR A 562 5.38 31.89 -12.78
C THR A 562 5.46 33.41 -12.92
N SER A 563 6.66 33.99 -12.93
CA SER A 563 6.80 35.40 -13.33
C SER A 563 6.33 35.57 -14.77
N ARG A 564 5.44 36.53 -15.00
CA ARG A 564 4.97 36.95 -16.33
C ARG A 564 5.86 38.06 -16.92
N GLY A 565 7.03 38.31 -16.34
CA GLY A 565 7.96 39.36 -16.73
C GLY A 565 7.60 40.72 -16.12
N ARG A 566 8.15 41.79 -16.70
CA ARG A 566 8.05 43.15 -16.15
C ARG A 566 6.69 43.78 -16.43
N VAL A 567 6.07 44.39 -15.42
CA VAL A 567 4.78 45.11 -15.52
C VAL A 567 4.91 46.55 -15.02
N THR A 568 4.26 47.50 -15.71
CA THR A 568 4.20 48.91 -15.30
C THR A 568 3.00 49.14 -14.40
N ALA A 569 3.12 50.02 -13.40
CA ALA A 569 2.06 50.25 -12.43
C ALA A 569 0.75 50.72 -13.08
N LEU A 570 -0.34 49.97 -12.85
CA LEU A 570 -1.68 50.36 -13.24
C LEU A 570 -2.10 51.65 -12.52
N THR A 571 -2.81 52.55 -13.20
CA THR A 571 -3.21 53.87 -12.68
C THR A 571 -4.65 54.21 -13.07
N GLY A 572 -5.27 55.15 -12.34
CA GLY A 572 -6.68 55.50 -12.52
C GLY A 572 -7.60 54.29 -12.32
N THR A 573 -8.50 54.04 -13.28
CA THR A 573 -9.41 52.88 -13.33
C THR A 573 -8.85 51.69 -14.13
N THR A 574 -7.62 51.81 -14.67
CA THR A 574 -7.04 50.82 -15.61
C THR A 574 -6.93 49.44 -14.97
N GLN A 575 -7.41 48.41 -15.69
CA GLN A 575 -7.47 47.05 -15.17
C GLN A 575 -6.35 46.13 -15.66
N GLY A 576 -6.00 45.12 -14.86
CA GLY A 576 -5.19 43.98 -15.27
C GLY A 576 -5.87 43.20 -16.40
N ALA A 577 -5.08 42.85 -17.43
CA ALA A 577 -5.58 42.35 -18.71
C ALA A 577 -6.00 40.86 -18.72
N ALA A 578 -5.84 40.13 -17.61
CA ALA A 578 -6.22 38.73 -17.49
C ALA A 578 -6.67 38.43 -16.04
N THR A 579 -7.47 37.38 -15.86
CA THR A 579 -8.03 36.97 -14.56
C THR A 579 -7.08 36.09 -13.73
N GLY A 580 -7.39 35.91 -12.45
CA GLY A 580 -6.67 35.01 -11.54
C GLY A 580 -5.45 35.63 -10.86
N LEU A 581 -4.59 34.76 -10.31
CA LEU A 581 -3.37 35.10 -9.58
C LEU A 581 -2.17 35.20 -10.54
N GLN A 582 -1.46 36.32 -10.52
CA GLN A 582 -0.41 36.62 -11.49
C GLN A 582 0.78 37.29 -10.81
N MET A 583 1.99 36.77 -11.02
CA MET A 583 3.22 37.37 -10.52
C MET A 583 3.95 38.09 -11.66
N TYR A 584 4.45 39.29 -11.37
CA TYR A 584 5.20 40.14 -12.28
C TYR A 584 6.40 40.76 -11.55
N GLU A 585 7.34 41.29 -12.31
CA GLU A 585 8.45 42.11 -11.81
C GLU A 585 8.12 43.61 -11.96
N ALA A 586 8.22 44.39 -10.89
CA ALA A 586 8.31 45.84 -11.00
C ALA A 586 9.79 46.21 -11.21
N TYR A 587 10.06 46.99 -12.26
CA TYR A 587 11.43 47.35 -12.63
C TYR A 587 11.48 48.78 -13.19
N ASN A 588 11.69 49.72 -12.29
CA ASN A 588 11.80 51.17 -12.45
C ASN A 588 10.61 51.82 -13.19
N ASN A 589 9.39 51.44 -12.80
CA ASN A 589 8.18 51.61 -13.62
C ASN A 589 6.89 51.92 -12.80
N GLY A 590 7.01 52.80 -11.80
CA GLY A 590 5.87 53.45 -11.13
C GLY A 590 5.27 52.74 -9.91
N TYR A 591 5.82 51.58 -9.49
CA TYR A 591 5.48 50.96 -8.21
C TYR A 591 6.20 51.70 -7.03
N PRO A 592 5.71 51.56 -5.77
CA PRO A 592 6.22 52.32 -4.61
C PRO A 592 7.71 52.27 -4.30
N SER A 593 8.43 51.25 -4.79
CA SER A 593 9.90 51.24 -4.82
C SER A 593 10.38 50.81 -6.21
N ALA A 594 11.56 51.29 -6.60
CA ALA A 594 12.07 51.13 -7.97
C ALA A 594 12.18 49.66 -8.43
N TYR A 595 12.39 48.71 -7.52
CA TYR A 595 12.47 47.28 -7.84
C TYR A 595 11.63 46.45 -6.87
N GLY A 596 11.02 45.37 -7.36
CA GLY A 596 10.26 44.44 -6.52
C GLY A 596 9.47 43.39 -7.30
N ASN A 597 8.78 42.53 -6.57
CA ASN A 597 7.80 41.59 -7.13
C ASN A 597 6.37 42.12 -6.92
N VAL A 598 5.53 42.04 -7.94
CA VAL A 598 4.10 42.37 -7.88
C VAL A 598 3.30 41.08 -7.97
N LEU A 599 2.41 40.84 -7.01
CA LEU A 599 1.41 39.80 -7.06
C LEU A 599 0.04 40.47 -7.31
N HIS A 600 -0.45 40.35 -8.53
CA HIS A 600 -1.73 40.89 -8.99
C HIS A 600 -2.82 39.81 -8.90
N LEU A 601 -3.98 40.16 -8.33
CA LEU A 601 -5.09 39.25 -8.07
C LEU A 601 -6.38 39.82 -8.67
N LYS A 602 -6.82 39.30 -9.82
CA LYS A 602 -8.06 39.70 -10.48
C LYS A 602 -9.14 38.64 -10.34
N GLY A 603 -10.38 39.04 -10.04
CA GLY A 603 -11.54 38.15 -10.03
C GLY A 603 -11.71 37.37 -11.35
N ALA A 604 -12.28 36.16 -11.27
CA ALA A 604 -12.61 35.36 -12.47
C ALA A 604 -13.85 35.88 -13.21
N THR A 605 -14.77 36.50 -12.46
CA THR A 605 -16.03 37.10 -12.94
C THR A 605 -16.28 38.48 -12.34
N ALA A 606 -15.80 38.73 -11.11
CA ALA A 606 -15.73 40.04 -10.49
C ALA A 606 -14.70 40.95 -11.20
N VAL A 607 -15.02 42.25 -11.31
CA VAL A 607 -14.12 43.29 -11.85
C VAL A 607 -13.22 43.91 -10.78
N GLY A 608 -13.43 43.58 -9.51
CA GLY A 608 -12.54 43.90 -8.40
C GLY A 608 -11.19 43.16 -8.51
N GLU A 609 -10.11 43.87 -8.23
CA GLU A 609 -8.75 43.31 -8.23
C GLU A 609 -7.84 44.04 -7.23
N GLY A 610 -6.76 43.36 -6.84
CA GLY A 610 -5.79 43.84 -5.85
C GLY A 610 -4.36 43.57 -6.26
N GLU A 611 -3.43 44.34 -5.71
CA GLU A 611 -1.99 44.14 -5.89
C GLU A 611 -1.28 44.15 -4.54
N LEU A 612 -0.46 43.12 -4.31
CA LEU A 612 0.54 43.09 -3.26
C LEU A 612 1.91 43.30 -3.92
N PHE A 613 2.58 44.38 -3.56
CA PHE A 613 3.91 44.74 -4.06
C PHE A 613 4.96 44.54 -2.97
N ILE A 614 5.94 43.68 -3.23
CA ILE A 614 7.06 43.38 -2.33
C ILE A 614 8.29 44.05 -2.92
N GLY A 615 8.63 45.23 -2.41
CA GLY A 615 9.83 45.97 -2.81
C GLY A 615 11.10 45.21 -2.45
N TRP A 616 12.04 45.08 -3.38
CA TRP A 616 13.33 44.46 -3.09
C TRP A 616 14.19 45.41 -2.27
N SER A 617 14.76 44.92 -1.16
CA SER A 617 15.74 45.69 -0.40
C SER A 617 16.99 45.96 -1.25
N GLY A 618 17.38 47.22 -1.37
CA GLY A 618 18.63 47.64 -2.01
C GLY A 618 19.90 47.34 -1.20
N THR A 619 19.80 46.65 -0.06
CA THR A 619 20.94 46.31 0.79
C THR A 619 20.73 44.95 1.46
N SER A 620 21.75 44.08 1.42
CA SER A 620 21.68 42.73 1.97
C SER A 620 21.31 42.75 3.46
N GLY A 621 20.23 42.05 3.83
CA GLY A 621 19.73 41.97 5.21
C GLY A 621 18.85 43.14 5.69
N ALA A 622 18.66 44.21 4.91
CA ALA A 622 17.74 45.30 5.27
C ALA A 622 16.26 44.96 4.94
N HIS A 623 15.31 45.67 5.56
CA HIS A 623 13.88 45.39 5.44
C HIS A 623 13.35 45.65 4.02
N ALA A 624 12.61 44.69 3.48
CA ALA A 624 11.95 44.77 2.18
C ALA A 624 10.54 45.37 2.34
N PRO A 625 10.24 46.59 1.85
CA PRO A 625 8.98 47.25 2.12
C PRO A 625 7.84 46.65 1.31
N VAL A 626 6.84 46.09 2.01
CA VAL A 626 5.64 45.51 1.40
C VAL A 626 4.54 46.55 1.35
N HIS A 627 3.88 46.69 0.20
CA HIS A 627 2.75 47.59 -0.03
C HIS A 627 1.56 46.81 -0.60
N VAL A 628 0.34 47.25 -0.28
CA VAL A 628 -0.89 46.68 -0.81
C VAL A 628 -1.79 47.79 -1.34
N ARG A 629 -2.51 47.51 -2.42
CA ARG A 629 -3.63 48.33 -2.91
C ARG A 629 -4.72 47.46 -3.50
N SER A 630 -5.92 48.02 -3.67
CA SER A 630 -7.02 47.38 -4.37
C SER A 630 -7.92 48.40 -5.04
N ARG A 631 -8.80 47.93 -5.93
CA ARG A 631 -10.04 48.66 -6.25
C ARG A 631 -11.27 47.84 -5.91
N ARG A 632 -12.39 48.54 -5.71
CA ARG A 632 -13.70 47.94 -5.47
C ARG A 632 -14.19 47.17 -6.71
N ASP A 633 -15.14 46.26 -6.50
CA ASP A 633 -15.80 45.46 -7.54
C ASP A 633 -16.80 46.28 -8.39
N THR A 634 -16.31 47.34 -9.02
CA THR A 634 -17.00 48.20 -9.99
C THR A 634 -15.99 48.71 -11.00
N ASP A 635 -16.33 48.73 -12.28
CA ASP A 635 -15.46 49.12 -13.40
C ASP A 635 -14.99 50.58 -13.35
N THR A 636 -15.81 51.49 -12.81
CA THR A 636 -15.48 52.90 -12.59
C THR A 636 -14.64 53.17 -11.33
N ALA A 637 -14.30 52.17 -10.52
CA ALA A 637 -13.49 52.40 -9.31
C ALA A 637 -12.01 52.61 -9.66
N SER A 638 -11.47 53.76 -9.28
CA SER A 638 -10.02 53.97 -9.27
C SER A 638 -9.33 53.01 -8.29
N TRP A 639 -8.08 52.67 -8.60
CA TRP A 639 -7.16 52.07 -7.63
C TRP A 639 -7.06 52.93 -6.36
N SER A 640 -7.03 52.29 -5.20
CA SER A 640 -6.57 52.94 -3.97
C SER A 640 -5.12 53.38 -4.12
N GLU A 641 -4.73 54.37 -3.33
CA GLU A 641 -3.30 54.62 -3.08
C GLU A 641 -2.66 53.39 -2.43
N TRP A 642 -1.32 53.33 -2.49
CA TRP A 642 -0.53 52.24 -1.93
C TRP A 642 -0.40 52.38 -0.42
N ALA A 643 -1.01 51.46 0.32
CA ALA A 643 -0.81 51.35 1.76
C ALA A 643 0.42 50.47 2.05
N GLN A 644 1.43 51.00 2.75
CA GLN A 644 2.54 50.18 3.25
C GLN A 644 2.05 49.26 4.39
N VAL A 645 2.46 48.00 4.35
CA VAL A 645 2.22 47.02 5.41
C VAL A 645 3.36 47.14 6.43
N TYR A 646 3.11 47.85 7.52
CA TYR A 646 4.10 48.08 8.57
C TYR A 646 4.25 46.88 9.51
N THR A 647 5.48 46.61 9.89
CA THR A 647 5.91 45.55 10.81
C THR A 647 6.41 46.14 12.14
N SER A 648 6.82 45.31 13.09
CA SER A 648 7.49 45.74 14.32
C SER A 648 8.88 46.37 14.11
N LYS A 649 9.38 46.46 12.88
CA LYS A 649 10.61 47.20 12.52
C LYS A 649 10.37 48.57 11.88
N ASP A 650 9.12 48.96 11.62
CA ASP A 650 8.79 50.23 10.97
C ASP A 650 8.25 51.27 11.98
N SER A 651 8.28 52.56 11.61
CA SER A 651 7.93 53.69 12.49
C SER A 651 6.64 54.38 12.06
N ILE A 652 5.73 54.63 13.00
CA ILE A 652 4.33 55.02 12.77
C ILE A 652 3.90 56.14 13.76
N PRO A 653 3.52 57.33 13.26
CA PRO A 653 2.98 58.41 14.08
C PRO A 653 1.68 58.03 14.81
N GLY A 654 1.52 58.52 16.04
CA GLY A 654 0.45 58.18 16.97
C GLY A 654 0.76 56.98 17.89
N VAL A 655 1.76 56.14 17.59
CA VAL A 655 2.04 54.91 18.34
C VAL A 655 3.49 54.79 18.83
N ASN A 656 4.49 55.05 17.97
CA ASN A 656 5.90 55.10 18.38
C ASN A 656 6.61 56.42 17.98
N THR A 657 5.85 57.42 17.56
CA THR A 657 6.22 58.85 17.48
C THR A 657 4.91 59.67 17.61
N THR A 658 4.93 60.89 18.16
CA THR A 658 3.71 61.52 18.73
C THR A 658 2.68 62.08 17.71
N GLY A 659 1.38 61.97 18.04
CA GLY A 659 0.22 62.49 17.27
C GLY A 659 -0.99 62.79 18.19
N ASN A 660 -2.07 63.42 17.70
CA ASN A 660 -2.98 64.26 18.50
C ASN A 660 -4.36 63.67 18.93
N GLN A 661 -4.45 62.62 19.75
CA GLN A 661 -5.75 62.06 20.21
C GLN A 661 -5.86 61.82 21.75
N ASN A 662 -7.10 61.75 22.27
CA ASN A 662 -7.50 62.11 23.65
C ASN A 662 -8.02 60.93 24.54
N THR A 663 -7.87 61.03 25.87
CA THR A 663 -7.53 59.84 26.70
C THR A 663 -7.72 59.99 28.25
N THR A 664 -8.80 59.53 28.95
CA THR A 664 -9.14 60.01 30.35
C THR A 664 -9.34 59.08 31.58
N GLY A 665 -8.50 59.21 32.65
CA GLY A 665 -8.76 58.87 34.09
C GLY A 665 -7.76 58.04 34.98
N ASN A 666 -6.63 58.60 35.47
CA ASN A 666 -5.89 58.25 36.74
C ASN A 666 -4.87 57.05 36.90
N ALA A 667 -3.64 57.18 36.32
CA ALA A 667 -2.33 56.45 36.39
C ALA A 667 -0.98 57.25 36.72
N ALA A 668 0.10 57.39 35.94
CA ALA A 668 1.45 57.86 36.44
C ALA A 668 1.57 58.89 37.65
N SER A 669 1.60 58.50 38.96
CA SER A 669 1.82 59.43 40.12
C SER A 669 1.95 58.95 41.62
N ALA A 670 1.10 58.05 42.16
CA ALA A 670 0.79 57.97 43.62
C ALA A 670 1.98 57.75 44.61
N THR A 671 2.00 58.47 45.75
CA THR A 671 3.06 58.33 46.78
C THR A 671 2.58 58.29 48.24
N LYS A 672 1.29 58.50 48.53
CA LYS A 672 0.71 58.36 49.88
C LYS A 672 -0.76 57.97 49.77
N LEU A 673 -1.19 56.96 50.53
CA LEU A 673 -2.61 56.57 50.62
C LEU A 673 -3.47 57.74 51.16
N GLN A 674 -4.46 58.16 50.36
CA GLN A 674 -5.35 59.28 50.65
C GLN A 674 -6.09 59.15 52.00
N THR A 675 -6.35 57.92 52.43
CA THR A 675 -6.70 57.58 53.82
C THR A 675 -5.80 56.45 54.28
N ALA A 676 -4.96 56.71 55.29
CA ALA A 676 -4.06 55.72 55.88
C ALA A 676 -4.83 54.48 56.35
N ARG A 677 -4.25 53.30 56.16
CA ARG A 677 -4.85 52.00 56.51
C ARG A 677 -4.22 51.48 57.79
N THR A 678 -5.03 50.96 58.70
CA THR A 678 -4.56 50.38 59.96
C THR A 678 -4.07 48.95 59.71
N ILE A 679 -2.78 48.71 59.85
CA ILE A 679 -2.14 47.38 59.73
C ILE A 679 -1.49 47.08 61.08
N GLY A 680 -1.85 45.97 61.74
CA GLY A 680 -1.35 45.65 63.08
C GLY A 680 -1.65 46.74 64.13
N GLY A 681 -2.77 47.45 64.01
CA GLY A 681 -3.09 48.60 64.87
C GLY A 681 -2.29 49.88 64.57
N VAL A 682 -1.32 49.86 63.65
CA VAL A 682 -0.50 51.01 63.26
C VAL A 682 -1.05 51.67 61.99
N SER A 683 -1.05 53.00 61.94
CA SER A 683 -1.48 53.75 60.77
C SER A 683 -0.40 53.74 59.69
N PHE A 684 -0.66 53.08 58.56
CA PHE A 684 0.26 52.98 57.43
C PHE A 684 -0.26 53.72 56.20
N ASN A 685 0.63 54.42 55.49
CA ASN A 685 0.27 55.29 54.37
C ASN A 685 1.22 55.20 53.16
N GLY A 686 2.27 54.37 53.21
CA GLY A 686 3.23 54.16 52.11
C GLY A 686 4.50 55.03 52.14
N THR A 687 4.59 56.10 52.94
CA THR A 687 5.71 57.07 52.82
C THR A 687 7.02 56.66 53.50
N ALA A 688 7.07 55.48 54.13
CA ALA A 688 8.25 54.89 54.78
C ALA A 688 8.02 53.38 54.99
N ASN A 689 9.05 52.63 55.40
CA ASN A 689 8.87 51.27 55.89
C ASN A 689 7.97 51.25 57.14
N ILE A 690 7.12 50.23 57.26
CA ILE A 690 6.16 50.11 58.37
C ILE A 690 6.86 49.57 59.64
N ASP A 691 6.89 50.38 60.70
CA ASP A 691 7.29 49.94 62.04
C ASP A 691 6.08 49.31 62.74
N LEU A 692 6.06 47.98 62.82
CA LEU A 692 5.04 47.19 63.51
C LEU A 692 5.56 46.73 64.88
N PRO A 693 4.96 47.19 65.99
CA PRO A 693 5.25 46.72 67.34
C PRO A 693 5.20 45.18 67.42
N GLY A 694 6.27 44.57 67.91
CA GLY A 694 6.41 43.11 68.01
C GLY A 694 6.93 42.42 66.75
N VAL A 695 7.00 43.08 65.57
CA VAL A 695 7.52 42.47 64.33
C VAL A 695 8.94 42.94 64.04
N ASN A 696 9.15 44.25 63.91
CA ASN A 696 10.44 44.86 63.59
C ASN A 696 10.83 46.00 64.56
N LYS A 697 9.97 46.32 65.53
CA LYS A 697 10.24 47.27 66.61
C LYS A 697 9.68 46.74 67.93
N THR A 698 10.35 46.97 69.05
CA THR A 698 9.91 46.49 70.38
C THR A 698 8.57 47.10 70.79
N GLY A 699 7.61 46.29 71.21
CA GLY A 699 6.31 46.77 71.68
C GLY A 699 5.33 45.66 72.08
N ASN A 700 4.19 46.06 72.64
CA ASN A 700 3.24 45.21 73.36
C ASN A 700 2.18 44.55 72.44
N GLN A 701 2.60 43.85 71.39
CA GLN A 701 1.71 43.05 70.53
C GLN A 701 2.22 41.61 70.42
N SER A 702 1.30 40.64 70.34
CA SER A 702 1.65 39.21 70.38
C SER A 702 1.94 38.67 68.98
N THR A 703 3.21 38.44 68.70
CA THR A 703 3.77 38.02 67.39
C THR A 703 4.50 36.68 67.51
N THR A 704 3.77 35.62 67.87
CA THR A 704 4.34 34.32 68.25
C THR A 704 4.88 33.53 67.04
N GLY A 705 6.10 33.86 66.58
CA GLY A 705 6.74 33.27 65.40
C GLY A 705 8.27 33.41 65.36
N ASN A 706 8.96 33.14 66.47
CA ASN A 706 10.41 33.38 66.63
C ASN A 706 11.30 32.32 65.91
N ALA A 707 11.25 32.27 64.58
CA ALA A 707 11.91 31.23 63.79
C ALA A 707 13.39 31.50 63.45
N ALA A 708 13.79 32.77 63.29
CA ALA A 708 15.09 33.13 62.70
C ALA A 708 16.25 33.28 63.72
N THR A 709 15.96 33.40 65.01
CA THR A 709 16.94 33.80 66.05
C THR A 709 16.89 32.96 67.33
N ALA A 710 16.07 31.90 67.38
CA ALA A 710 15.85 31.10 68.58
C ALA A 710 16.93 30.02 68.79
N THR A 711 18.07 30.41 69.38
CA THR A 711 19.08 29.46 69.89
C THR A 711 18.69 28.78 71.21
N LYS A 712 17.62 29.26 71.87
CA LYS A 712 17.01 28.67 73.07
C LYS A 712 15.51 28.96 73.11
N LEU A 713 14.70 27.95 73.44
CA LEU A 713 13.28 28.09 73.75
C LEU A 713 13.11 28.87 75.06
N GLN A 714 12.35 29.96 75.02
CA GLN A 714 12.09 30.86 76.16
C GLN A 714 11.48 30.15 77.39
N THR A 715 10.86 28.99 77.18
CA THR A 715 10.54 28.04 78.25
C THR A 715 10.75 26.65 77.67
N ALA A 716 11.66 25.88 78.27
CA ALA A 716 11.94 24.51 77.85
C ALA A 716 10.64 23.68 77.77
N ARG A 717 10.57 22.77 76.80
CA ARG A 717 9.44 21.87 76.58
C ARG A 717 9.86 20.46 76.93
N THR A 718 9.03 19.74 77.67
CA THR A 718 9.27 18.33 77.97
C THR A 718 8.86 17.47 76.78
N ILE A 719 9.84 16.89 76.09
CA ILE A 719 9.60 15.84 75.09
C ILE A 719 9.71 14.52 75.85
N ASN A 720 8.57 13.85 76.07
CA ASN A 720 8.45 12.61 76.86
C ASN A 720 9.18 12.67 78.22
N GLY A 721 8.98 13.79 78.94
CA GLY A 721 9.57 14.06 80.25
C GLY A 721 10.98 14.64 80.23
N VAL A 722 11.73 14.57 79.13
CA VAL A 722 13.06 15.22 79.02
C VAL A 722 12.88 16.68 78.66
N SER A 723 13.43 17.57 79.49
CA SER A 723 13.43 19.01 79.24
C SER A 723 14.32 19.34 78.03
N PHE A 724 13.72 19.93 76.99
CA PHE A 724 14.39 20.34 75.76
C PHE A 724 14.19 21.82 75.49
N ASP A 725 15.28 22.54 75.20
CA ASP A 725 15.24 23.96 74.88
C ASP A 725 15.92 24.33 73.55
N GLY A 726 16.36 23.36 72.75
CA GLY A 726 17.03 23.61 71.47
C GLY A 726 18.50 24.04 71.53
N THR A 727 19.10 24.23 72.71
CA THR A 727 20.53 24.64 72.84
C THR A 727 21.53 23.53 72.49
N ALA A 728 21.08 22.27 72.48
CA ALA A 728 21.84 21.08 72.10
C ALA A 728 20.91 20.00 71.54
N ASN A 729 21.48 18.94 70.94
CA ASN A 729 20.72 17.75 70.53
C ASN A 729 20.04 17.09 71.74
N ILE A 730 18.80 16.62 71.55
CA ILE A 730 18.06 15.93 72.60
C ILE A 730 18.50 14.46 72.73
N SER A 731 18.82 14.04 73.96
CA SER A 731 19.06 12.64 74.30
C SER A 731 17.81 12.06 74.98
N LEU A 732 17.14 11.12 74.32
CA LEU A 732 16.01 10.37 74.86
C LEU A 732 16.44 8.93 75.17
N SER A 733 16.19 8.44 76.39
CA SER A 733 16.32 7.01 76.71
C SER A 733 15.08 6.21 76.26
N PRO A 734 15.09 4.86 76.27
CA PRO A 734 13.90 4.04 76.01
C PRO A 734 12.70 4.39 76.90
N ALA A 735 12.94 4.72 78.17
CA ALA A 735 11.92 5.21 79.09
C ALA A 735 11.32 6.55 78.62
N ASN A 736 12.13 7.41 78.01
CA ASN A 736 11.70 8.68 77.40
C ASN A 736 11.12 8.52 75.98
N ILE A 737 10.77 7.31 75.55
CA ILE A 737 9.90 7.06 74.39
C ILE A 737 8.74 6.11 74.72
N GLY A 738 8.45 5.89 76.01
CA GLY A 738 7.37 5.01 76.44
C GLY A 738 7.64 3.53 76.18
N CYS A 739 8.91 3.14 75.98
CA CYS A 739 9.36 1.76 75.79
C CYS A 739 10.14 1.31 77.05
N PRO A 740 9.44 0.91 78.13
CA PRO A 740 10.09 0.42 79.34
C PRO A 740 10.94 -0.84 79.09
N ALA A 741 11.94 -1.00 79.93
CA ALA A 741 12.86 -2.13 79.97
C ALA A 741 12.91 -2.71 81.39
N SER A 742 13.71 -3.76 81.61
CA SER A 742 13.90 -4.33 82.95
C SER A 742 14.44 -3.27 83.93
N PRO A 743 13.84 -3.07 85.11
CA PRO A 743 14.34 -2.13 86.13
C PRO A 743 15.77 -2.43 86.59
N THR A 744 16.21 -3.69 86.43
CA THR A 744 17.54 -4.21 86.76
C THR A 744 18.60 -3.97 85.66
N GLY A 745 18.22 -3.39 84.52
CA GLY A 745 19.08 -3.23 83.34
C GLY A 745 19.21 -4.52 82.52
N TRP A 746 19.78 -5.57 83.11
CA TRP A 746 19.80 -6.92 82.54
C TRP A 746 18.69 -7.78 83.15
N LEU A 747 17.97 -8.55 82.34
CA LEU A 747 16.99 -9.52 82.82
C LEU A 747 17.70 -10.85 83.13
N GLU A 748 17.70 -11.27 84.39
CA GLU A 748 18.19 -12.58 84.81
C GLU A 748 17.04 -13.59 84.73
N THR A 749 17.29 -14.78 84.17
CA THR A 749 16.21 -15.73 83.80
C THR A 749 16.31 -17.11 84.44
N GLY A 750 17.26 -17.29 85.37
CA GLY A 750 17.56 -18.55 86.06
C GLY A 750 19.05 -18.89 85.99
N ASP A 751 19.44 -20.06 86.48
CA ASP A 751 20.86 -20.48 86.53
C ASP A 751 21.36 -21.10 85.20
N ASN A 752 22.68 -21.20 85.03
CA ASN A 752 23.32 -21.80 83.85
C ASN A 752 22.84 -23.22 83.54
N GLY A 753 22.16 -23.37 82.39
CA GLY A 753 21.63 -24.65 81.94
C GLY A 753 20.34 -25.09 82.65
N ALA A 754 19.77 -24.24 83.51
CA ALA A 754 18.43 -24.44 84.02
C ALA A 754 17.40 -24.38 82.87
N SER A 755 16.26 -25.03 83.08
CA SER A 755 15.08 -24.88 82.22
C SER A 755 14.07 -23.96 82.90
N ILE A 756 13.40 -23.12 82.10
CA ILE A 756 12.29 -22.28 82.52
C ILE A 756 11.08 -22.59 81.64
N THR A 757 9.92 -22.84 82.25
CA THR A 757 8.67 -23.06 81.49
C THR A 757 8.13 -21.74 80.95
N THR A 758 7.25 -21.82 79.96
CA THR A 758 6.61 -20.65 79.36
C THR A 758 5.80 -19.87 80.41
N GLU A 759 5.14 -20.56 81.35
CA GLU A 759 4.40 -19.94 82.45
C GLU A 759 5.31 -19.25 83.48
N GLN A 760 6.45 -19.87 83.82
CA GLN A 760 7.46 -19.27 84.69
C GLN A 760 8.07 -18.01 84.05
N LEU A 761 8.37 -18.04 82.75
CA LEU A 761 8.88 -16.88 82.03
C LEU A 761 7.84 -15.76 81.94
N VAL A 762 6.57 -16.09 81.65
CA VAL A 762 5.46 -15.11 81.69
C VAL A 762 5.33 -14.47 83.07
N THR A 763 5.56 -15.23 84.15
CA THR A 763 5.52 -14.70 85.53
C THR A 763 6.70 -13.75 85.78
N LEU A 764 7.94 -14.18 85.48
CA LEU A 764 9.14 -13.34 85.57
C LEU A 764 9.00 -12.01 84.79
N LEU A 765 8.45 -12.06 83.59
CA LEU A 765 8.19 -10.88 82.77
C LEU A 765 7.10 -9.98 83.38
N ARG A 766 6.08 -10.56 84.02
CA ARG A 766 5.02 -9.79 84.71
C ARG A 766 5.56 -9.06 85.93
N ASP A 767 6.41 -9.71 86.72
CA ASP A 767 7.01 -9.12 87.92
C ASP A 767 8.02 -8.02 87.57
N ASN A 768 8.70 -8.13 86.42
CA ASN A 768 9.51 -7.05 85.83
C ASN A 768 8.67 -6.00 85.05
N GLY A 769 7.35 -6.03 85.17
CA GLY A 769 6.42 -5.02 84.66
C GLY A 769 6.13 -5.07 83.15
N ALA A 770 6.53 -6.12 82.44
CA ALA A 770 6.47 -6.16 80.98
C ALA A 770 5.05 -6.04 80.39
N PHE A 771 4.04 -6.53 81.12
CA PHE A 771 2.64 -6.42 80.71
C PHE A 771 1.96 -5.11 81.14
N ASN A 772 2.63 -4.24 81.89
CA ASN A 772 2.08 -2.94 82.32
C ASN A 772 2.18 -1.84 81.24
N ALA A 773 2.85 -2.13 80.13
CA ALA A 773 2.97 -1.25 78.97
C ALA A 773 2.50 -1.96 77.69
N LYS A 774 2.33 -1.21 76.60
CA LYS A 774 1.92 -1.79 75.30
C LYS A 774 3.08 -2.44 74.55
N VAL A 775 4.29 -1.94 74.76
CA VAL A 775 5.57 -2.52 74.31
C VAL A 775 6.54 -2.43 75.47
N TRP A 776 7.26 -3.50 75.76
CA TRP A 776 8.35 -3.56 76.74
C TRP A 776 9.48 -4.39 76.14
N ILE A 777 10.73 -3.97 76.36
CA ILE A 777 11.91 -4.64 75.77
C ILE A 777 13.01 -4.74 76.81
N ALA A 778 13.47 -5.95 77.10
CA ALA A 778 14.65 -6.17 77.93
C ALA A 778 15.67 -7.06 77.24
N ARG A 779 16.94 -6.91 77.65
CA ARG A 779 18.00 -7.80 77.26
C ARG A 779 18.36 -8.73 78.41
N CYS A 780 18.37 -10.03 78.15
CA CYS A 780 18.77 -11.03 79.12
C CYS A 780 20.28 -10.95 79.42
N ALA A 781 20.67 -11.33 80.63
CA ALA A 781 22.06 -11.30 81.08
C ALA A 781 23.00 -12.04 80.09
N TRP A 782 24.15 -11.44 79.80
CA TRP A 782 25.17 -12.04 78.93
C TRP A 782 25.90 -13.22 79.60
N ALA A 783 25.93 -13.24 80.93
CA ALA A 783 26.52 -14.33 81.70
C ALA A 783 25.61 -15.56 81.67
N TYR A 784 26.10 -16.68 81.10
CA TYR A 784 25.41 -17.97 81.13
C TYR A 784 25.04 -18.38 82.57
N ALA A 785 25.86 -18.00 83.56
CA ALA A 785 25.60 -18.16 84.99
C ALA A 785 24.18 -17.73 85.42
N ASN A 786 23.64 -16.67 84.80
CA ASN A 786 22.41 -15.99 85.20
C ASN A 786 21.35 -16.04 84.07
N SER A 787 21.36 -17.11 83.26
CA SER A 787 20.33 -17.33 82.23
C SER A 787 19.96 -18.80 81.97
N ALA A 788 18.66 -19.07 82.02
CA ALA A 788 18.05 -20.35 81.70
C ALA A 788 17.81 -20.54 80.18
N SER A 789 17.12 -21.64 79.83
CA SER A 789 16.61 -21.91 78.48
C SER A 789 15.19 -22.45 78.51
N ILE A 790 14.41 -22.17 77.46
CA ILE A 790 13.07 -22.75 77.27
C ILE A 790 13.25 -24.07 76.49
N PRO A 791 12.87 -25.24 77.05
CA PRO A 791 13.10 -26.54 76.41
C PRO A 791 12.15 -26.78 75.23
N ASP A 792 12.54 -27.63 74.28
CA ASP A 792 11.72 -27.93 73.09
C ASP A 792 10.37 -28.61 73.43
N SER A 793 10.29 -29.26 74.60
CA SER A 793 9.03 -29.79 75.15
C SER A 793 7.99 -28.72 75.49
N GLU A 794 8.40 -27.46 75.65
CA GLU A 794 7.53 -26.30 75.85
C GLU A 794 7.23 -25.56 74.54
N THR A 795 8.14 -25.61 73.57
CA THR A 795 8.09 -24.75 72.37
C THR A 795 7.62 -25.47 71.11
N GLY A 796 7.89 -26.77 70.97
CA GLY A 796 7.64 -27.56 69.76
C GLY A 796 8.34 -27.01 68.49
N CYS A 797 9.33 -26.12 68.64
CA CYS A 797 9.98 -25.43 67.52
C CYS A 797 11.48 -25.13 67.75
N GLY A 798 12.09 -25.72 68.77
CA GLY A 798 13.50 -25.63 69.13
C GLY A 798 13.73 -25.08 70.54
N ILE A 799 14.81 -25.51 71.18
CA ILE A 799 15.27 -24.99 72.48
C ILE A 799 15.68 -23.51 72.31
N ILE A 800 15.15 -22.64 73.18
CA ILE A 800 15.39 -21.19 73.18
C ILE A 800 16.39 -20.85 74.30
N PRO A 801 17.66 -20.51 73.98
CA PRO A 801 18.62 -20.08 74.98
C PRO A 801 18.41 -18.59 75.30
N LEU A 802 18.25 -18.25 76.58
CA LEU A 802 17.98 -16.87 76.99
C LEU A 802 19.26 -16.04 77.22
N ALA A 803 20.42 -16.67 77.40
CA ALA A 803 21.69 -15.97 77.62
C ALA A 803 22.00 -14.96 76.49
N GLY A 804 22.14 -13.68 76.85
CA GLY A 804 22.39 -12.56 75.93
C GLY A 804 21.29 -12.22 74.93
N ALA A 805 20.14 -12.92 74.99
CA ALA A 805 18.98 -12.74 74.12
C ALA A 805 18.25 -11.41 74.39
N VAL A 806 17.41 -10.97 73.44
CA VAL A 806 16.48 -9.85 73.62
C VAL A 806 15.07 -10.40 73.70
N ILE A 807 14.31 -9.98 74.72
CA ILE A 807 12.89 -10.30 74.88
C ILE A 807 12.08 -9.02 74.66
N GLU A 808 11.17 -9.06 73.69
CA GLU A 808 10.17 -8.02 73.45
C GLU A 808 8.79 -8.55 73.87
N VAL A 809 8.01 -7.74 74.57
CA VAL A 809 6.65 -8.07 75.01
C VAL A 809 5.67 -7.03 74.46
N PHE A 810 4.67 -7.49 73.72
CA PHE A 810 3.63 -6.67 73.11
C PHE A 810 2.29 -7.01 73.78
N ASN A 811 1.60 -6.00 74.32
CA ASN A 811 0.31 -6.12 75.01
C ASN A 811 -0.61 -4.95 74.58
N ASN A 812 -1.93 -5.09 74.72
CA ASN A 812 -2.84 -3.95 74.54
C ASN A 812 -2.99 -3.09 75.81
N GLY A 813 -2.47 -3.55 76.96
CA GLY A 813 -2.36 -2.77 78.20
C GLY A 813 -3.64 -2.67 79.05
N SER A 814 -4.74 -3.31 78.63
CA SER A 814 -6.03 -3.32 79.34
C SER A 814 -6.45 -4.70 79.87
N SER A 815 -5.67 -5.76 79.58
CA SER A 815 -5.95 -7.13 80.02
C SER A 815 -4.66 -7.96 80.01
N SER A 816 -4.37 -8.68 81.09
CA SER A 816 -3.19 -9.56 81.23
C SER A 816 -3.18 -10.81 80.33
N ASN A 817 -4.20 -10.96 79.48
CA ASN A 817 -4.58 -12.24 78.87
C ASN A 817 -4.42 -12.27 77.34
N ASN A 818 -4.02 -11.15 76.72
CA ASN A 818 -3.81 -11.02 75.28
C ASN A 818 -2.45 -10.35 75.02
N TYR A 819 -1.43 -11.14 74.69
CA TYR A 819 -0.06 -10.67 74.51
C TYR A 819 0.74 -11.50 73.50
N THR A 820 1.86 -10.94 73.03
CA THR A 820 2.86 -11.62 72.22
C THR A 820 4.23 -11.39 72.84
N ILE A 821 5.02 -12.47 73.00
CA ILE A 821 6.42 -12.39 73.45
C ILE A 821 7.29 -12.79 72.26
N ARG A 822 8.20 -11.93 71.83
CA ARG A 822 9.27 -12.28 70.89
C ARG A 822 10.58 -12.45 71.66
N ILE A 823 11.35 -13.47 71.31
CA ILE A 823 12.71 -13.69 71.79
C ILE A 823 13.66 -13.79 70.59
N THR A 824 14.61 -12.87 70.49
CA THR A 824 15.72 -12.93 69.54
C THR A 824 16.95 -13.47 70.25
N THR A 825 17.39 -14.67 69.86
CA THR A 825 18.48 -15.39 70.54
C THR A 825 19.86 -14.85 70.15
N ALA A 826 20.82 -14.96 71.07
CA ALA A 826 22.19 -14.51 70.83
C ALA A 826 22.87 -15.29 69.68
N THR A 827 24.02 -14.77 69.22
CA THR A 827 24.82 -15.38 68.14
C THR A 827 25.49 -16.70 68.55
N THR A 828 25.61 -16.95 69.86
CA THR A 828 26.29 -18.08 70.50
C THR A 828 25.49 -18.60 71.69
N THR A 829 25.70 -19.86 72.10
CA THR A 829 25.06 -20.47 73.28
C THR A 829 25.96 -21.56 73.87
N SER A 830 25.81 -21.82 75.17
CA SER A 830 26.36 -23.02 75.86
C SER A 830 25.40 -24.22 75.82
N VAL A 831 24.13 -24.01 75.50
CA VAL A 831 23.06 -25.03 75.58
C VAL A 831 23.06 -25.91 74.33
N SER A 832 23.26 -27.21 74.51
CA SER A 832 23.27 -28.18 73.41
C SER A 832 21.91 -28.24 72.68
N GLY A 833 21.94 -28.29 71.34
CA GLY A 833 20.74 -28.29 70.50
C GLY A 833 19.96 -26.97 70.42
N ALA A 834 20.38 -25.92 71.15
CA ALA A 834 19.67 -24.65 71.20
C ALA A 834 19.98 -23.74 70.00
N LEU A 835 18.96 -23.03 69.51
CA LEU A 835 19.04 -22.29 68.25
C LEU A 835 19.49 -20.84 68.47
N THR A 836 20.72 -20.56 68.04
CA THR A 836 21.31 -19.21 68.00
C THR A 836 20.93 -18.49 66.72
N ASN A 837 21.00 -17.15 66.72
CA ASN A 837 20.64 -16.33 65.55
C ASN A 837 19.19 -16.59 65.07
N ALA A 838 18.27 -16.86 66.00
CA ALA A 838 16.89 -17.23 65.73
C ALA A 838 15.92 -16.25 66.39
N GLU A 839 14.73 -16.09 65.81
CA GLU A 839 13.62 -15.36 66.41
C GLU A 839 12.50 -16.36 66.72
N PHE A 840 12.00 -16.31 67.95
CA PHE A 840 10.88 -17.10 68.44
C PHE A 840 9.76 -16.17 68.89
N VAL A 841 8.51 -16.53 68.60
CA VAL A 841 7.33 -15.72 68.91
C VAL A 841 6.28 -16.59 69.60
N TYR A 842 6.01 -16.31 70.87
CA TYR A 842 4.87 -16.84 71.61
C TYR A 842 3.68 -15.92 71.44
N VAL A 843 2.53 -16.44 71.02
CA VAL A 843 1.27 -15.68 70.93
C VAL A 843 0.27 -16.28 71.91
N PHE A 844 -0.32 -15.45 72.76
CA PHE A 844 -1.35 -15.86 73.72
C PHE A 844 -2.52 -14.87 73.67
N ASN A 845 -3.70 -15.35 73.24
CA ASN A 845 -4.94 -14.57 73.20
C ASN A 845 -6.04 -15.24 74.06
N GLY A 846 -5.64 -15.88 75.16
CA GLY A 846 -6.46 -16.83 75.91
C GLY A 846 -6.30 -18.28 75.44
N THR A 847 -6.62 -19.23 76.33
CA THR A 847 -6.35 -20.67 76.17
C THR A 847 -7.10 -21.32 75.01
N SER A 848 -8.28 -20.81 74.64
CA SER A 848 -9.08 -21.33 73.52
C SER A 848 -8.52 -21.02 72.13
N TYR A 849 -7.51 -20.14 72.01
CA TYR A 849 -7.01 -19.63 70.73
C TYR A 849 -5.67 -20.26 70.30
N SER A 850 -5.44 -21.52 70.70
CA SER A 850 -4.21 -22.28 70.43
C SER A 850 -2.92 -21.49 70.72
N PRO A 851 -2.73 -21.01 71.97
CA PRO A 851 -1.50 -20.31 72.34
C PRO A 851 -0.28 -21.22 72.19
N GLY A 852 0.84 -20.66 71.75
CA GLY A 852 2.03 -21.45 71.47
C GLY A 852 3.19 -20.67 70.87
N TRP A 853 4.37 -21.27 70.92
CA TRP A 853 5.59 -20.76 70.31
C TRP A 853 5.62 -21.02 68.80
N ARG A 854 6.31 -20.13 68.08
CA ARG A 854 6.56 -20.20 66.63
C ARG A 854 8.00 -19.76 66.38
N ARG A 855 8.71 -20.42 65.47
CA ARG A 855 10.06 -20.04 65.04
C ARG A 855 10.00 -19.31 63.71
N ALA A 856 10.61 -18.13 63.63
CA ALA A 856 10.83 -17.45 62.36
C ALA A 856 12.07 -18.02 61.68
N TYR A 857 11.91 -18.46 60.42
CA TYR A 857 13.01 -18.99 59.62
C TYR A 857 13.82 -17.88 58.96
N ASN A 858 15.14 -18.08 58.84
CA ASN A 858 16.05 -17.11 58.24
C ASN A 858 17.21 -17.81 57.49
N THR A 859 18.17 -17.04 56.99
CA THR A 859 19.30 -17.55 56.18
C THR A 859 20.24 -18.50 56.93
N LYS A 860 20.32 -18.38 58.26
CA LYS A 860 21.10 -19.26 59.15
C LYS A 860 20.27 -20.46 59.62
N ASN A 861 19.04 -20.21 60.03
CA ASN A 861 18.06 -21.19 60.50
C ASN A 861 16.97 -21.37 59.44
N LYS A 862 17.28 -22.12 58.39
CA LYS A 862 16.36 -22.43 57.27
C LYS A 862 15.35 -23.51 57.67
N PRO A 863 14.16 -23.56 57.04
CA PRO A 863 13.24 -24.68 57.26
C PRO A 863 13.81 -25.98 56.70
N THR A 864 13.56 -27.10 57.38
CA THR A 864 13.73 -28.41 56.75
C THR A 864 12.64 -28.62 55.68
N ALA A 865 12.79 -29.64 54.82
CA ALA A 865 11.74 -29.96 53.85
C ALA A 865 10.41 -30.33 54.54
N ALA A 866 10.47 -31.01 55.70
CA ALA A 866 9.28 -31.37 56.48
C ALA A 866 8.58 -30.13 57.07
N ASP A 867 9.35 -29.14 57.54
CA ASP A 867 8.85 -27.90 58.17
C ASP A 867 7.90 -27.09 57.27
N VAL A 868 8.01 -27.25 55.95
CA VAL A 868 7.23 -26.52 54.93
C VAL A 868 6.43 -27.44 54.00
N GLY A 869 6.34 -28.74 54.32
CA GLY A 869 5.63 -29.72 53.48
C GLY A 869 6.25 -29.95 52.09
N ALA A 870 7.52 -29.62 51.91
CA ALA A 870 8.25 -29.82 50.67
C ALA A 870 8.84 -31.24 50.58
N LEU A 871 9.04 -31.73 49.36
CA LEU A 871 9.70 -33.03 49.15
C LEU A 871 11.21 -32.91 49.43
N PRO A 872 11.82 -33.81 50.23
CA PRO A 872 13.26 -33.81 50.46
C PRO A 872 14.06 -34.00 49.16
N LEU A 873 15.26 -33.41 49.07
CA LEU A 873 16.15 -33.58 47.92
C LEU A 873 16.64 -35.04 47.76
N SER A 874 16.58 -35.84 48.83
CA SER A 874 16.79 -37.30 48.83
C SER A 874 15.63 -38.10 48.23
N GLY A 875 14.55 -37.45 47.80
CA GLY A 875 13.30 -38.07 47.38
C GLY A 875 12.30 -38.27 48.54
N GLY A 876 11.06 -38.55 48.17
CA GLY A 876 9.94 -38.81 49.07
C GLY A 876 8.68 -39.23 48.28
N ALA A 877 7.58 -39.50 48.97
CA ALA A 877 6.30 -39.84 48.36
C ALA A 877 5.36 -38.62 48.30
N LEU A 878 4.71 -38.39 47.15
CA LEU A 878 3.64 -37.41 46.98
C LEU A 878 2.29 -38.14 47.01
N THR A 879 1.48 -37.88 48.03
CA THR A 879 0.13 -38.46 48.17
C THR A 879 -0.91 -37.59 47.46
N GLY A 880 -0.98 -37.69 46.13
CA GLY A 880 -1.90 -36.91 45.30
C GLY A 880 -1.67 -37.09 43.80
N GLY A 881 -2.41 -36.35 42.98
CA GLY A 881 -2.22 -36.31 41.54
C GLY A 881 -1.04 -35.40 41.14
N LEU A 882 0.02 -35.97 40.58
CA LEU A 882 1.13 -35.19 40.00
C LEU A 882 0.77 -34.75 38.57
N THR A 883 0.55 -33.45 38.38
CA THR A 883 0.43 -32.82 37.06
C THR A 883 1.67 -31.98 36.79
N ALA A 884 2.44 -32.31 35.75
CA ALA A 884 3.61 -31.55 35.32
C ALA A 884 3.31 -30.86 33.99
N ALA A 885 3.62 -29.56 33.88
CA ALA A 885 3.52 -28.80 32.63
C ALA A 885 4.76 -28.96 31.73
N GLY A 886 5.83 -29.57 32.25
CA GLY A 886 7.05 -29.93 31.53
C GLY A 886 7.34 -31.44 31.65
N GLU A 887 8.50 -31.86 31.13
CA GLU A 887 8.87 -33.27 31.03
C GLU A 887 9.09 -33.96 32.38
N ILE A 888 8.55 -35.17 32.55
CA ILE A 888 8.84 -36.04 33.70
C ILE A 888 10.01 -36.97 33.34
N ILE A 889 11.22 -36.47 33.56
CA ILE A 889 12.47 -37.21 33.26
C ILE A 889 12.90 -38.03 34.47
N SER A 890 12.97 -39.36 34.31
CA SER A 890 13.61 -40.26 35.29
C SER A 890 15.01 -40.65 34.83
N LYS A 891 16.01 -40.47 35.71
CA LYS A 891 17.41 -40.86 35.46
C LYS A 891 17.75 -42.26 35.99
N SER A 892 16.78 -42.96 36.58
CA SER A 892 16.92 -44.33 37.06
C SER A 892 16.59 -45.33 35.96
N ALA A 893 17.35 -46.43 35.87
CA ALA A 893 17.11 -47.43 34.82
C ALA A 893 15.69 -48.04 34.87
N ASN A 894 15.15 -48.28 36.06
CA ASN A 894 13.73 -48.65 36.26
C ASN A 894 12.89 -47.36 36.34
N GLY A 895 12.84 -46.61 35.24
CA GLY A 895 12.55 -45.17 35.25
C GLY A 895 11.12 -44.76 35.62
N LEU A 896 10.11 -45.43 35.06
CA LEU A 896 8.69 -45.07 35.22
C LEU A 896 7.89 -46.31 35.65
N ARG A 897 7.20 -46.24 36.80
CA ARG A 897 6.48 -47.37 37.40
C ARG A 897 5.03 -47.03 37.72
N ILE A 898 4.14 -47.96 37.41
CA ILE A 898 2.75 -48.02 37.86
C ILE A 898 2.63 -49.22 38.81
N ALA A 899 2.70 -48.96 40.11
CA ALA A 899 2.56 -49.97 41.16
C ALA A 899 1.12 -50.00 41.67
N TYR A 900 0.24 -50.71 40.97
CA TYR A 900 -1.19 -50.76 41.29
C TYR A 900 -1.74 -52.20 41.20
N GLY A 901 -2.50 -52.61 42.20
CA GLY A 901 -2.99 -53.98 42.31
C GLY A 901 -1.87 -55.01 42.51
N ASN A 902 -2.12 -56.24 42.05
CA ASN A 902 -1.29 -57.41 42.40
C ASN A 902 0.05 -57.51 41.65
N TYR A 903 0.23 -56.74 40.56
CA TYR A 903 1.44 -56.70 39.75
C TYR A 903 1.84 -55.25 39.49
N GLY A 904 3.13 -54.95 39.56
CA GLY A 904 3.67 -53.66 39.13
C GLY A 904 4.06 -53.71 37.67
N PHE A 905 3.60 -52.73 36.89
CA PHE A 905 4.13 -52.46 35.55
C PHE A 905 5.21 -51.39 35.64
N PHE A 906 6.31 -51.53 34.92
CA PHE A 906 7.27 -50.43 34.78
C PHE A 906 8.03 -50.46 33.45
N ILE A 907 8.35 -49.27 32.95
CA ILE A 907 9.26 -49.09 31.83
C ILE A 907 10.68 -49.05 32.41
N ARG A 908 11.53 -49.97 31.96
CA ARG A 908 12.96 -50.00 32.25
C ARG A 908 13.74 -49.61 31.01
N ASN A 909 14.62 -48.63 31.08
CA ASN A 909 15.66 -48.39 30.07
C ASN A 909 17.02 -48.64 30.74
N ASP A 910 17.79 -49.61 30.27
CA ASP A 910 19.13 -49.91 30.82
C ASP A 910 20.29 -49.29 30.04
N GLY A 911 19.98 -48.37 29.11
CA GLY A 911 20.92 -47.76 28.17
C GLY A 911 20.94 -48.49 26.83
N SER A 912 20.91 -49.82 26.83
CA SER A 912 20.97 -50.64 25.61
C SER A 912 19.59 -51.02 25.09
N SER A 913 18.62 -51.23 25.96
CA SER A 913 17.24 -51.57 25.58
C SER A 913 16.21 -50.98 26.54
N THR A 914 15.03 -50.70 25.99
CA THR A 914 13.84 -50.26 26.72
C THR A 914 12.84 -51.41 26.79
N TYR A 915 12.47 -51.80 28.01
CA TYR A 915 11.65 -52.96 28.31
C TYR A 915 10.36 -52.54 29.01
N PHE A 916 9.26 -53.19 28.64
CA PHE A 916 8.03 -53.19 29.41
C PHE A 916 8.07 -54.37 30.39
N MET A 917 8.29 -54.07 31.66
CA MET A 917 8.53 -55.05 32.72
C MET A 917 7.31 -55.26 33.62
N LEU A 918 7.20 -56.47 34.17
CA LEU A 918 6.23 -56.84 35.20
C LEU A 918 6.96 -57.38 36.44
N THR A 919 6.39 -57.16 37.63
CA THR A 919 6.87 -57.75 38.89
C THR A 919 6.36 -59.18 39.10
N ASN A 920 6.82 -59.85 40.16
CA ASN A 920 6.07 -60.97 40.72
C ASN A 920 4.73 -60.52 41.32
N SER A 921 3.78 -61.45 41.43
CA SER A 921 2.48 -61.24 42.08
C SER A 921 2.67 -60.89 43.57
N GLY A 922 1.80 -60.04 44.11
CA GLY A 922 1.87 -59.54 45.49
C GLY A 922 3.00 -58.54 45.77
N ASN A 923 3.83 -58.20 44.79
CA ASN A 923 5.03 -57.39 44.98
C ASN A 923 5.18 -56.30 43.90
N SER A 924 4.21 -55.39 43.81
CA SER A 924 4.12 -54.37 42.75
C SER A 924 5.20 -53.27 42.79
N LEU A 925 5.94 -53.14 43.90
CA LEU A 925 7.14 -52.30 44.01
C LEU A 925 8.45 -53.05 43.73
N GLY A 926 8.42 -54.38 43.60
CA GLY A 926 9.59 -55.24 43.43
C GLY A 926 10.31 -55.12 42.09
N THR A 927 11.38 -55.90 41.94
CA THR A 927 12.13 -56.03 40.66
C THR A 927 11.32 -56.76 39.59
N TYR A 928 11.84 -56.80 38.35
CA TYR A 928 11.22 -57.51 37.24
C TYR A 928 11.27 -59.03 37.43
N ASN A 929 10.22 -59.71 36.96
CA ASN A 929 10.18 -61.16 36.84
C ASN A 929 10.89 -61.63 35.55
N SER A 930 10.67 -62.87 35.13
CA SER A 930 11.24 -63.45 33.90
C SER A 930 10.53 -63.03 32.60
N LEU A 931 9.33 -62.45 32.67
CA LEU A 931 8.53 -62.08 31.49
C LEU A 931 9.14 -60.87 30.76
N ARG A 932 9.08 -60.91 29.43
CA ARG A 932 9.45 -59.80 28.54
C ARG A 932 8.30 -59.50 27.56
N PRO A 933 7.17 -58.92 28.04
CA PRO A 933 6.04 -58.55 27.18
C PRO A 933 6.44 -57.75 25.94
N LEU A 934 7.33 -56.76 26.08
CA LEU A 934 7.88 -55.99 24.97
C LEU A 934 9.28 -55.48 25.32
N ILE A 935 10.19 -55.56 24.34
CA ILE A 935 11.55 -55.02 24.36
C ILE A 935 11.73 -54.18 23.11
N ILE A 936 12.36 -53.01 23.24
CA ILE A 936 12.85 -52.17 22.14
C ILE A 936 14.37 -52.10 22.29
N ASN A 937 15.12 -52.47 21.25
CA ASN A 937 16.56 -52.21 21.21
C ASN A 937 16.78 -50.71 20.92
N ASN A 938 17.46 -50.00 21.83
CA ASN A 938 17.61 -48.54 21.74
C ASN A 938 18.49 -48.10 20.55
N ALA A 939 19.38 -48.96 20.05
CA ALA A 939 20.35 -48.62 19.01
C ALA A 939 19.82 -48.79 17.58
N ASN A 940 18.78 -49.61 17.38
CA ASN A 940 18.22 -49.88 16.05
C ASN A 940 16.67 -49.87 15.99
N GLY A 941 15.98 -49.59 17.10
CA GLY A 941 14.52 -49.52 17.18
C GLY A 941 13.79 -50.86 17.07
N ALA A 942 14.49 -51.99 16.95
CA ALA A 942 13.86 -53.29 16.76
C ALA A 942 13.02 -53.71 17.97
N VAL A 943 11.76 -54.06 17.72
CA VAL A 943 10.80 -54.48 18.76
C VAL A 943 10.74 -56.00 18.83
N SER A 944 10.95 -56.55 20.03
CA SER A 944 10.87 -57.99 20.33
C SER A 944 9.83 -58.27 21.40
N ILE A 945 8.99 -59.29 21.19
CA ILE A 945 7.91 -59.68 22.11
C ILE A 945 8.17 -61.10 22.60
N GLY A 946 8.56 -61.24 23.88
CA GLY A 946 9.03 -62.50 24.46
C GLY A 946 7.95 -63.41 25.05
N ASN A 947 6.69 -62.98 25.07
CA ASN A 947 5.58 -63.71 25.70
C ASN A 947 4.34 -63.85 24.80
N GLY A 948 4.54 -63.86 23.48
CA GLY A 948 3.48 -64.01 22.48
C GLY A 948 2.74 -62.71 22.16
N LEU A 949 2.11 -62.67 20.99
CA LEU A 949 1.35 -61.54 20.47
C LEU A 949 0.00 -62.03 19.94
N ASN A 950 -1.08 -61.56 20.56
CA ASN A 950 -2.45 -61.81 20.10
C ASN A 950 -2.98 -60.54 19.44
N VAL A 951 -3.37 -60.61 18.16
CA VAL A 951 -3.95 -59.49 17.40
C VAL A 951 -5.36 -59.89 16.96
N THR A 952 -6.36 -59.07 17.31
CA THR A 952 -7.79 -59.30 17.01
C THR A 952 -8.24 -58.72 15.66
N GLY A 953 -7.29 -58.29 14.83
CA GLY A 953 -7.48 -57.77 13.47
C GLY A 953 -6.30 -58.12 12.57
N GLY A 954 -6.33 -57.69 11.31
CA GLY A 954 -5.25 -57.96 10.36
C GLY A 954 -3.95 -57.20 10.69
N ILE A 955 -2.81 -57.89 10.61
CA ILE A 955 -1.49 -57.23 10.59
C ILE A 955 -1.25 -56.73 9.17
N ASN A 956 -1.26 -55.41 8.98
CA ASN A 956 -1.09 -54.81 7.66
C ASN A 956 0.39 -54.50 7.37
N GLY A 957 1.07 -55.40 6.66
CA GLY A 957 2.48 -55.28 6.29
C GLY A 957 3.07 -56.62 5.85
N SER A 958 4.25 -56.60 5.22
CA SER A 958 4.92 -57.83 4.80
C SER A 958 5.52 -58.58 5.99
N LEU A 959 5.08 -59.82 6.21
CA LEU A 959 5.54 -60.64 7.32
C LEU A 959 6.89 -61.28 6.99
N ASN A 960 7.99 -60.63 7.38
CA ASN A 960 9.35 -61.20 7.36
C ASN A 960 9.54 -62.27 8.47
N GLY A 961 8.55 -63.15 8.60
CA GLY A 961 8.38 -64.20 9.61
C GLY A 961 7.92 -65.50 8.96
N ASN A 962 8.78 -66.05 8.10
CA ASN A 962 8.77 -67.42 7.57
C ASN A 962 7.43 -67.99 7.04
N ALA A 963 6.76 -67.25 6.15
CA ALA A 963 5.74 -67.81 5.26
C ALA A 963 6.28 -69.03 4.46
N SER A 964 7.60 -69.11 4.23
CA SER A 964 8.27 -70.25 3.58
C SER A 964 8.26 -71.56 4.40
N THR A 965 7.79 -71.56 5.64
CA THR A 965 7.54 -72.79 6.43
C THR A 965 6.06 -73.17 6.53
N ALA A 966 5.16 -72.44 5.85
CA ALA A 966 3.75 -72.80 5.74
C ALA A 966 3.55 -73.96 4.74
N THR A 967 3.94 -75.18 5.13
CA THR A 967 3.74 -76.43 4.36
C THR A 967 2.26 -76.83 4.18
N LYS A 968 1.31 -76.00 4.64
CA LYS A 968 -0.14 -76.21 4.44
C LYS A 968 -0.92 -74.91 4.65
N LEU A 969 -1.82 -74.57 3.72
CA LEU A 969 -2.90 -73.60 3.92
C LEU A 969 -3.88 -74.15 4.98
N GLN A 970 -4.19 -73.33 5.98
CA GLN A 970 -5.02 -73.69 7.15
C GLN A 970 -6.43 -74.21 6.79
N THR A 971 -6.91 -73.93 5.57
CA THR A 971 -8.07 -74.61 4.98
C THR A 971 -7.81 -74.78 3.49
N ALA A 972 -7.77 -76.02 3.01
CA ALA A 972 -7.51 -76.32 1.60
C ALA A 972 -8.58 -75.69 0.69
N ARG A 973 -8.15 -74.93 -0.32
CA ARG A 973 -9.04 -74.33 -1.32
C ARG A 973 -9.29 -75.36 -2.42
N LYS A 974 -10.50 -75.41 -2.97
CA LYS A 974 -10.79 -76.28 -4.13
C LYS A 974 -10.55 -75.52 -5.43
N ILE A 975 -9.59 -75.98 -6.23
CA ILE A 975 -9.37 -75.53 -7.61
C ILE A 975 -9.84 -76.67 -8.52
N SER A 976 -10.85 -76.41 -9.35
CA SER A 976 -11.47 -77.45 -10.21
C SER A 976 -11.84 -78.72 -9.42
N SER A 977 -12.50 -78.52 -8.27
CA SER A 977 -12.84 -79.52 -7.24
C SER A 977 -11.68 -80.23 -6.52
N VAL A 978 -10.43 -80.10 -6.97
CA VAL A 978 -9.24 -80.64 -6.29
C VAL A 978 -8.89 -79.76 -5.09
N ALA A 979 -8.72 -80.37 -3.91
CA ALA A 979 -8.23 -79.66 -2.73
C ALA A 979 -6.74 -79.36 -2.88
N PHE A 980 -6.38 -78.07 -2.84
CA PHE A 980 -5.00 -77.58 -2.82
C PHE A 980 -4.75 -76.78 -1.56
N ASP A 981 -3.62 -77.05 -0.93
CA ASP A 981 -3.16 -76.40 0.29
C ASP A 981 -1.68 -76.01 0.26
N GLY A 982 -1.02 -76.05 -0.90
CA GLY A 982 0.41 -75.69 -1.00
C GLY A 982 1.40 -76.68 -0.39
N SER A 983 0.95 -77.83 0.11
CA SER A 983 1.85 -78.89 0.64
C SER A 983 2.64 -79.62 -0.45
N SER A 984 2.21 -79.51 -1.70
CA SER A 984 2.79 -80.15 -2.89
C SER A 984 2.21 -79.51 -4.17
N ASP A 985 2.84 -79.72 -5.33
CA ASP A 985 2.40 -79.17 -6.61
C ASP A 985 1.01 -79.68 -7.04
N ILE A 986 0.16 -78.76 -7.53
CA ILE A 986 -1.20 -79.08 -7.94
C ILE A 986 -1.25 -79.74 -9.34
N THR A 987 -1.48 -81.06 -9.37
CA THR A 987 -1.71 -81.78 -10.63
C THR A 987 -3.18 -81.76 -11.04
N LEU A 988 -3.55 -80.85 -11.95
CA LEU A 988 -4.88 -80.83 -12.58
C LEU A 988 -4.92 -81.78 -13.79
N LYS A 989 -5.86 -82.74 -13.76
CA LYS A 989 -6.12 -83.69 -14.84
C LYS A 989 -7.30 -83.21 -15.69
N ALA A 990 -7.39 -83.68 -16.93
CA ALA A 990 -8.47 -83.34 -17.87
C ALA A 990 -9.89 -83.53 -17.26
N SER A 991 -10.07 -84.58 -16.45
CA SER A 991 -11.29 -84.88 -15.70
C SER A 991 -11.70 -83.84 -14.65
N HIS A 992 -10.79 -82.98 -14.19
CA HIS A 992 -11.11 -81.91 -13.23
C HIS A 992 -11.73 -80.68 -13.92
N VAL A 993 -11.46 -80.50 -15.22
CA VAL A 993 -11.83 -79.30 -16.00
C VAL A 993 -12.79 -79.60 -17.16
N GLY A 994 -13.28 -80.85 -17.28
CA GLY A 994 -14.22 -81.25 -18.33
C GLY A 994 -13.64 -81.26 -19.75
N ALA A 995 -12.31 -81.32 -19.87
CA ALA A 995 -11.60 -81.30 -21.15
C ALA A 995 -11.16 -82.72 -21.58
N PHE A 996 -10.74 -82.85 -22.85
CA PHE A 996 -10.00 -84.02 -23.32
C PHE A 996 -8.55 -83.97 -22.85
N ALA A 997 -7.89 -85.13 -22.74
CA ALA A 997 -6.45 -85.18 -22.52
C ALA A 997 -5.69 -84.64 -23.75
N LEU A 998 -4.56 -83.97 -23.52
CA LEU A 998 -3.70 -83.38 -24.56
C LEU A 998 -2.87 -84.43 -25.33
N GLY A 999 -3.40 -85.64 -25.49
CA GLY A 999 -2.68 -86.82 -25.97
C GLY A 999 -3.41 -88.11 -25.61
N GLN A 1000 -2.68 -89.23 -25.63
CA GLN A 1000 -3.28 -90.54 -25.39
C GLN A 1000 -3.91 -90.66 -23.99
N THR A 1001 -5.13 -91.19 -23.95
CA THR A 1001 -5.94 -91.39 -22.76
C THR A 1001 -5.68 -92.79 -22.19
N GLY A 1002 -4.74 -92.87 -21.25
CA GLY A 1002 -4.30 -94.14 -20.67
C GLY A 1002 -3.33 -94.93 -21.57
N SER A 1003 -3.04 -96.17 -21.19
CA SER A 1003 -2.11 -97.05 -21.92
C SER A 1003 -2.67 -97.50 -23.28
N ARG A 1004 -1.78 -97.98 -24.15
CA ARG A 1004 -2.13 -98.57 -25.46
C ARG A 1004 -3.01 -99.81 -25.25
N VAL A 1005 -4.13 -99.90 -25.97
CA VAL A 1005 -5.10 -100.98 -25.77
C VAL A 1005 -4.86 -102.13 -26.75
N ALA A 1006 -5.07 -103.36 -26.28
CA ALA A 1006 -4.60 -104.57 -26.98
C ALA A 1006 -5.35 -104.93 -28.28
N ASN A 1007 -6.50 -104.29 -28.57
CA ASN A 1007 -7.19 -104.38 -29.86
C ASN A 1007 -8.15 -103.21 -30.06
N ASP A 1008 -8.62 -103.03 -31.30
CA ASP A 1008 -9.52 -101.96 -31.71
C ASP A 1008 -10.94 -102.02 -31.11
N LYS A 1009 -11.28 -103.10 -30.39
CA LYS A 1009 -12.56 -103.24 -29.67
C LYS A 1009 -12.40 -103.06 -28.15
N ALA A 1010 -11.17 -103.02 -27.63
CA ALA A 1010 -10.87 -103.01 -26.21
C ALA A 1010 -11.23 -101.70 -25.48
N VAL A 1011 -11.43 -100.58 -26.19
CA VAL A 1011 -11.99 -99.35 -25.60
C VAL A 1011 -13.48 -99.57 -25.32
N GLY A 1012 -13.83 -99.80 -24.06
CA GLY A 1012 -15.22 -100.00 -23.62
C GLY A 1012 -16.10 -98.78 -23.88
N TRP A 1013 -17.42 -98.99 -23.98
CA TRP A 1013 -18.38 -97.93 -24.31
C TRP A 1013 -18.60 -96.90 -23.19
N ASN A 1014 -18.37 -97.32 -21.95
CA ASN A 1014 -18.52 -96.55 -20.72
C ASN A 1014 -17.18 -96.02 -20.20
N TRP A 1015 -16.14 -96.01 -21.03
CA TRP A 1015 -14.83 -95.47 -20.67
C TRP A 1015 -14.85 -93.92 -20.72
N ASN A 1016 -13.79 -93.28 -20.24
CA ASN A 1016 -13.73 -91.81 -20.26
C ASN A 1016 -13.64 -91.29 -21.70
N SER A 1017 -14.27 -90.14 -21.95
CA SER A 1017 -14.05 -89.36 -23.17
C SER A 1017 -12.55 -89.08 -23.37
N GLY A 1018 -12.02 -89.40 -24.55
CA GLY A 1018 -10.58 -89.41 -24.77
C GLY A 1018 -10.14 -89.94 -26.13
N VAL A 1019 -8.82 -89.96 -26.32
CA VAL A 1019 -8.13 -90.42 -27.53
C VAL A 1019 -7.29 -91.63 -27.17
N TYR A 1020 -7.64 -92.81 -27.68
CA TYR A 1020 -6.97 -94.07 -27.38
C TYR A 1020 -6.13 -94.51 -28.59
N ASP A 1021 -4.96 -95.11 -28.35
CA ASP A 1021 -4.22 -95.85 -29.37
C ASP A 1021 -4.43 -97.35 -29.16
N ALA A 1022 -4.77 -98.05 -30.24
CA ALA A 1022 -5.12 -99.47 -30.23
C ALA A 1022 -4.22 -100.28 -31.17
N ASP A 1023 -3.70 -101.39 -30.68
CA ASP A 1023 -2.96 -102.35 -31.49
C ASP A 1023 -3.90 -103.07 -32.47
N ILE A 1024 -3.51 -103.13 -33.74
CA ILE A 1024 -4.08 -104.05 -34.74
C ILE A 1024 -2.91 -104.80 -35.37
N SER A 1025 -3.12 -106.03 -35.86
CA SER A 1025 -1.98 -106.87 -36.29
C SER A 1025 -1.14 -106.19 -37.38
N GLY A 1026 0.05 -105.71 -37.01
CA GLY A 1026 0.98 -104.98 -37.87
C GLY A 1026 0.87 -103.44 -37.91
N ALA A 1027 -0.04 -102.80 -37.14
CA ALA A 1027 -0.17 -101.33 -37.10
C ALA A 1027 -0.84 -100.81 -35.79
N SER A 1028 -0.93 -99.50 -35.63
CA SER A 1028 -1.88 -98.88 -34.69
C SER A 1028 -3.10 -98.32 -35.41
N THR A 1029 -4.20 -98.17 -34.67
CA THR A 1029 -5.33 -97.31 -35.05
C THR A 1029 -5.68 -96.35 -33.92
N LEU A 1030 -5.99 -95.11 -34.30
CA LEU A 1030 -6.52 -94.13 -33.37
C LEU A 1030 -7.99 -94.45 -33.08
N ILE A 1031 -8.43 -94.36 -31.83
CA ILE A 1031 -9.84 -94.42 -31.44
C ILE A 1031 -10.19 -93.15 -30.67
N LEU A 1032 -10.97 -92.28 -31.30
CA LEU A 1032 -11.58 -91.13 -30.65
C LEU A 1032 -12.87 -91.60 -29.97
N HIS A 1033 -12.92 -91.53 -28.64
CA HIS A 1033 -14.08 -91.94 -27.84
C HIS A 1033 -14.74 -90.73 -27.20
N PHE A 1034 -16.04 -90.57 -27.46
CA PHE A 1034 -16.88 -89.55 -26.85
C PHE A 1034 -17.94 -90.26 -26.04
N ASN A 1035 -17.91 -90.12 -24.72
CA ASN A 1035 -18.87 -90.67 -23.78
C ASN A 1035 -19.37 -89.55 -22.85
N MET A 1036 -20.68 -89.35 -22.81
CA MET A 1036 -21.37 -88.39 -21.92
C MET A 1036 -22.10 -89.06 -20.75
N ASN A 1037 -22.09 -90.39 -20.66
CA ASN A 1037 -22.74 -91.21 -19.61
C ASN A 1037 -24.24 -90.93 -19.40
N ALA A 1038 -24.94 -90.39 -20.41
CA ALA A 1038 -26.35 -90.01 -20.32
C ALA A 1038 -27.05 -90.10 -21.69
N GLY A 1039 -28.37 -90.28 -21.69
CA GLY A 1039 -29.19 -90.42 -22.89
C GLY A 1039 -29.08 -91.79 -23.58
N SER A 1040 -29.97 -92.06 -24.53
CA SER A 1040 -30.07 -93.39 -25.17
C SER A 1040 -28.93 -93.77 -26.10
N CYS A 1041 -28.11 -92.80 -26.52
CA CYS A 1041 -26.83 -93.02 -27.18
C CYS A 1041 -25.71 -92.40 -26.33
N PRO A 1042 -25.33 -93.01 -25.18
CA PRO A 1042 -24.44 -92.37 -24.20
C PRO A 1042 -23.02 -92.18 -24.71
N ALA A 1043 -22.60 -92.93 -25.73
CA ALA A 1043 -21.28 -92.81 -26.32
C ALA A 1043 -21.22 -93.12 -27.82
N VAL A 1044 -20.23 -92.53 -28.49
CA VAL A 1044 -19.81 -92.85 -29.86
C VAL A 1044 -18.29 -93.06 -29.88
N GLN A 1045 -17.81 -93.87 -30.82
CA GLN A 1045 -16.39 -93.99 -31.13
C GLN A 1045 -16.14 -93.84 -32.62
N PHE A 1046 -14.99 -93.26 -32.97
CA PHE A 1046 -14.46 -93.20 -34.32
C PHE A 1046 -13.08 -93.88 -34.36
N ARG A 1047 -12.90 -94.88 -35.21
CA ARG A 1047 -11.63 -95.59 -35.46
C ARG A 1047 -11.00 -95.06 -36.75
N VAL A 1048 -9.82 -94.45 -36.65
CA VAL A 1048 -9.07 -93.88 -37.79
C VAL A 1048 -7.83 -94.74 -38.03
N ASN A 1049 -7.87 -95.54 -39.08
CA ASN A 1049 -6.79 -96.46 -39.42
C ASN A 1049 -5.59 -95.73 -40.05
N TYR A 1050 -4.38 -96.19 -39.73
CA TYR A 1050 -3.11 -95.73 -40.32
C TYR A 1050 -3.12 -95.77 -41.88
N LYS A 1051 -2.32 -94.89 -42.51
CA LYS A 1051 -2.22 -94.71 -43.99
C LYS A 1051 -3.56 -94.45 -44.68
N ASN A 1052 -4.48 -93.72 -44.02
CA ASN A 1052 -5.84 -93.46 -44.52
C ASN A 1052 -6.62 -94.77 -44.79
N GLY A 1053 -6.37 -95.82 -44.03
CA GLY A 1053 -6.95 -97.16 -44.18
C GLY A 1053 -8.43 -97.30 -43.79
N GLY A 1054 -9.23 -96.25 -44.02
CA GLY A 1054 -10.63 -96.11 -43.61
C GLY A 1054 -10.82 -95.35 -42.30
N ILE A 1055 -11.96 -94.66 -42.20
CA ILE A 1055 -12.50 -94.10 -40.96
C ILE A 1055 -13.78 -94.89 -40.67
N TYR A 1056 -13.94 -95.38 -39.45
CA TYR A 1056 -15.10 -96.16 -39.03
C TYR A 1056 -15.75 -95.51 -37.81
N TYR A 1057 -17.04 -95.75 -37.60
CA TYR A 1057 -17.74 -95.38 -36.38
C TYR A 1057 -18.54 -96.54 -35.79
N ARG A 1058 -18.88 -96.40 -34.50
CA ARG A 1058 -19.90 -97.20 -33.82
C ARG A 1058 -20.51 -96.40 -32.67
N SER A 1059 -21.82 -96.52 -32.47
CA SER A 1059 -22.57 -95.92 -31.37
C SER A 1059 -22.90 -96.96 -30.30
N ALA A 1060 -22.84 -96.54 -29.04
CA ALA A 1060 -23.29 -97.34 -27.90
C ALA A 1060 -24.71 -96.93 -27.49
N ARG A 1061 -25.43 -97.86 -26.88
CA ARG A 1061 -26.79 -97.69 -26.34
C ARG A 1061 -26.79 -97.62 -24.81
N ASP A 1062 -27.81 -96.96 -24.25
CA ASP A 1062 -28.09 -96.82 -22.81
C ASP A 1062 -27.97 -98.13 -21.99
N GLY A 1063 -26.80 -98.33 -21.37
CA GLY A 1063 -26.53 -99.46 -20.48
C GLY A 1063 -26.12 -100.76 -21.20
N TYR A 1064 -26.44 -100.92 -22.48
CA TYR A 1064 -26.19 -102.15 -23.24
C TYR A 1064 -24.89 -102.14 -24.06
N GLY A 1065 -24.33 -100.96 -24.35
CA GLY A 1065 -23.06 -100.83 -25.08
C GLY A 1065 -23.19 -100.82 -26.60
N PHE A 1066 -22.13 -101.19 -27.32
CA PHE A 1066 -22.10 -101.14 -28.79
C PHE A 1066 -23.00 -102.22 -29.40
N GLU A 1067 -24.16 -101.82 -29.92
CA GLU A 1067 -25.13 -102.72 -30.57
C GLU A 1067 -24.66 -103.23 -31.94
N ALA A 1068 -23.73 -102.51 -32.58
CA ALA A 1068 -23.17 -102.84 -33.88
C ALA A 1068 -21.63 -102.77 -33.86
N ASP A 1069 -21.01 -103.53 -34.78
CA ASP A 1069 -19.58 -103.48 -35.04
C ASP A 1069 -19.20 -102.25 -35.88
N TRP A 1070 -17.89 -102.06 -36.13
CA TRP A 1070 -17.37 -100.91 -36.87
C TRP A 1070 -17.96 -100.74 -38.29
N SER A 1071 -18.69 -99.64 -38.50
CA SER A 1071 -19.26 -99.25 -39.79
C SER A 1071 -18.37 -98.21 -40.49
N GLU A 1072 -18.09 -98.34 -41.79
CA GLU A 1072 -17.14 -97.47 -42.52
C GLU A 1072 -17.77 -96.20 -43.10
N PHE A 1073 -17.05 -95.07 -43.01
CA PHE A 1073 -17.30 -93.89 -43.83
C PHE A 1073 -16.56 -94.01 -45.16
N TYR A 1074 -17.31 -94.27 -46.23
CA TYR A 1074 -16.76 -94.31 -47.58
C TYR A 1074 -16.39 -92.91 -48.10
N THR A 1075 -15.36 -92.87 -48.95
CA THR A 1075 -14.79 -91.63 -49.51
C THR A 1075 -14.56 -91.76 -51.02
N THR A 1076 -14.17 -90.67 -51.69
CA THR A 1076 -13.91 -90.68 -53.14
C THR A 1076 -12.75 -91.59 -53.55
N THR A 1077 -11.77 -91.79 -52.66
CA THR A 1077 -10.65 -92.75 -52.82
C THR A 1077 -10.93 -94.13 -52.24
N ARG A 1078 -11.92 -94.27 -51.35
CA ARG A 1078 -12.34 -95.53 -50.71
C ARG A 1078 -13.85 -95.69 -50.83
N LYS A 1079 -14.30 -95.91 -52.08
CA LYS A 1079 -15.70 -96.09 -52.45
C LYS A 1079 -16.18 -97.49 -52.03
N PRO A 1080 -17.46 -97.67 -51.68
CA PRO A 1080 -17.99 -99.00 -51.43
C PRO A 1080 -18.04 -99.81 -52.73
N SER A 1081 -17.88 -101.13 -52.63
CA SER A 1081 -18.43 -102.02 -53.63
C SER A 1081 -19.96 -102.01 -53.53
N ALA A 1082 -20.67 -102.44 -54.57
CA ALA A 1082 -22.14 -102.38 -54.54
C ALA A 1082 -22.74 -103.23 -53.41
N SER A 1083 -22.14 -104.40 -53.13
CA SER A 1083 -22.48 -105.26 -51.99
C SER A 1083 -22.34 -104.58 -50.64
N ASP A 1084 -21.35 -103.69 -50.45
CA ASP A 1084 -21.10 -103.05 -49.14
C ASP A 1084 -22.18 -102.04 -48.74
N VAL A 1085 -23.00 -101.59 -49.70
CA VAL A 1085 -24.11 -100.65 -49.50
C VAL A 1085 -25.47 -101.20 -49.97
N GLY A 1086 -25.57 -102.52 -50.22
CA GLY A 1086 -26.82 -103.17 -50.66
C GLY A 1086 -27.30 -102.76 -52.05
N ALA A 1087 -26.43 -102.20 -52.89
CA ALA A 1087 -26.71 -101.86 -54.28
C ALA A 1087 -26.38 -103.04 -55.22
N TYR A 1088 -27.01 -103.07 -56.39
CA TYR A 1088 -26.64 -104.02 -57.45
C TYR A 1088 -25.26 -103.68 -58.03
N THR A 1089 -24.40 -104.69 -58.19
CA THR A 1089 -23.16 -104.53 -58.95
C THR A 1089 -23.45 -104.11 -60.39
N LYS A 1090 -22.47 -103.54 -61.09
CA LYS A 1090 -22.65 -103.20 -62.51
C LYS A 1090 -23.03 -104.44 -63.35
N SER A 1091 -22.54 -105.63 -63.00
CA SER A 1091 -22.94 -106.89 -63.67
C SER A 1091 -24.41 -107.26 -63.44
N GLU A 1092 -24.92 -107.10 -62.21
CA GLU A 1092 -26.34 -107.32 -61.88
C GLU A 1092 -27.27 -106.25 -62.45
N SER A 1093 -26.80 -105.01 -62.57
CA SER A 1093 -27.53 -103.93 -63.26
C SER A 1093 -27.58 -104.20 -64.76
N ASP A 1094 -26.43 -104.47 -65.39
CA ASP A 1094 -26.33 -104.73 -66.82
C ASP A 1094 -27.11 -106.00 -67.23
N SER A 1095 -27.10 -107.06 -66.40
CA SER A 1095 -27.90 -108.28 -66.66
C SER A 1095 -29.41 -108.07 -66.50
N ARG A 1096 -29.87 -107.16 -65.62
CA ARG A 1096 -31.28 -106.77 -65.54
C ARG A 1096 -31.75 -105.88 -66.70
N TYR A 1097 -30.82 -105.31 -67.47
CA TYR A 1097 -31.10 -104.40 -68.59
C TYR A 1097 -30.43 -104.82 -69.92
N ALA A 1098 -30.17 -106.12 -70.09
CA ALA A 1098 -29.33 -106.70 -71.15
C ALA A 1098 -29.96 -106.73 -72.57
N LEU A 1099 -30.35 -105.58 -73.12
CA LEU A 1099 -30.93 -105.50 -74.47
C LEU A 1099 -30.61 -104.18 -75.19
N LYS A 1100 -29.40 -104.05 -75.77
CA LYS A 1100 -29.06 -103.04 -76.82
C LYS A 1100 -27.68 -103.22 -77.49
N THR A 1101 -27.59 -104.14 -78.46
CA THR A 1101 -26.52 -104.15 -79.50
C THR A 1101 -27.03 -103.87 -80.92
N ALA A 1102 -28.35 -103.74 -81.07
CA ALA A 1102 -29.01 -103.18 -82.24
C ALA A 1102 -30.17 -102.29 -81.76
N CYS A 1103 -29.97 -100.98 -81.79
CA CYS A 1103 -31.07 -100.01 -81.74
C CYS A 1103 -31.16 -99.28 -83.07
N VAL A 1104 -32.39 -98.90 -83.45
CA VAL A 1104 -32.58 -97.95 -84.55
C VAL A 1104 -32.06 -96.60 -84.09
N THR A 1105 -31.04 -96.08 -84.77
CA THR A 1105 -30.40 -94.79 -84.45
C THR A 1105 -30.95 -93.63 -85.28
N SER A 1106 -31.60 -93.92 -86.41
CA SER A 1106 -32.26 -92.92 -87.27
C SER A 1106 -33.25 -93.56 -88.24
N VAL A 1107 -34.17 -92.77 -88.81
CA VAL A 1107 -35.20 -93.20 -89.78
C VAL A 1107 -35.31 -92.15 -90.89
N ARG A 1108 -35.51 -92.54 -92.16
CA ARG A 1108 -35.62 -91.63 -93.31
C ARG A 1108 -36.49 -92.19 -94.44
N LEU A 1109 -36.84 -91.34 -95.40
CA LEU A 1109 -37.28 -91.77 -96.75
C LEU A 1109 -36.09 -91.75 -97.72
N GLY A 1110 -35.87 -92.84 -98.46
CA GLY A 1110 -34.80 -92.96 -99.46
C GLY A 1110 -35.08 -92.19 -100.76
N ALA A 1111 -34.26 -92.44 -101.79
CA ALA A 1111 -34.44 -91.86 -103.13
C ALA A 1111 -35.78 -92.30 -103.76
N TYR A 1112 -36.35 -91.48 -104.66
CA TYR A 1112 -37.62 -91.82 -105.30
C TYR A 1112 -37.41 -92.68 -106.56
N LYS A 1113 -38.29 -93.66 -106.77
CA LYS A 1113 -38.54 -94.31 -108.06
C LYS A 1113 -39.83 -93.76 -108.66
N THR A 1114 -39.95 -93.77 -109.98
CA THR A 1114 -41.21 -93.49 -110.68
C THR A 1114 -41.85 -94.80 -111.13
N HIS A 1115 -43.17 -94.91 -111.07
CA HIS A 1115 -43.95 -96.06 -111.56
C HIS A 1115 -45.25 -95.57 -112.19
N THR A 1116 -45.52 -96.02 -113.42
CA THR A 1116 -46.74 -95.70 -114.18
C THR A 1116 -47.95 -96.43 -113.60
N MET A 1117 -49.05 -95.70 -113.38
CA MET A 1117 -50.27 -96.20 -112.73
C MET A 1117 -51.33 -96.61 -113.74
N GLN A 1118 -51.63 -97.90 -113.81
CA GLN A 1118 -52.69 -98.41 -114.67
C GLN A 1118 -54.09 -98.08 -114.14
N LYS A 1119 -54.99 -97.71 -115.05
CA LYS A 1119 -56.35 -97.26 -114.75
C LYS A 1119 -57.18 -98.34 -114.04
N GLY A 1120 -57.59 -98.04 -112.81
CA GLY A 1120 -58.44 -98.91 -111.99
C GLY A 1120 -57.71 -99.89 -111.06
N THR A 1121 -56.37 -99.89 -111.04
CA THR A 1121 -55.57 -100.84 -110.26
C THR A 1121 -54.86 -100.16 -109.09
N MET A 1122 -54.97 -100.70 -107.88
CA MET A 1122 -54.20 -100.24 -106.72
C MET A 1122 -52.78 -100.84 -106.76
N PHE A 1123 -51.75 -100.03 -106.53
CA PHE A 1123 -50.35 -100.47 -106.53
C PHE A 1123 -49.64 -100.17 -105.22
N GLU A 1124 -49.21 -101.23 -104.54
CA GLU A 1124 -48.41 -101.15 -103.32
C GLU A 1124 -47.08 -101.90 -103.54
N THR A 1125 -45.96 -101.33 -103.11
CA THR A 1125 -44.67 -102.04 -103.02
C THR A 1125 -44.28 -102.10 -101.55
N ALA A 1126 -44.08 -103.31 -101.01
CA ALA A 1126 -43.62 -103.48 -99.62
C ALA A 1126 -42.36 -102.63 -99.34
N GLY A 1127 -42.40 -101.89 -98.24
CA GLY A 1127 -41.34 -100.95 -97.82
C GLY A 1127 -41.35 -99.57 -98.49
N TYR A 1128 -42.26 -99.28 -99.42
CA TYR A 1128 -42.35 -97.98 -100.12
C TYR A 1128 -43.67 -97.26 -99.86
N VAL A 1129 -43.61 -95.93 -99.82
CA VAL A 1129 -44.77 -95.04 -99.75
C VAL A 1129 -44.84 -94.14 -100.98
N ILE A 1130 -46.05 -93.80 -101.43
CA ILE A 1130 -46.26 -92.79 -102.48
C ILE A 1130 -45.92 -91.41 -101.88
N THR A 1131 -45.17 -90.62 -102.66
CA THR A 1131 -44.65 -89.29 -102.27
C THR A 1131 -44.91 -88.21 -103.32
N GLY A 1132 -45.73 -88.52 -104.32
CA GLY A 1132 -46.22 -87.60 -105.35
C GLY A 1132 -46.88 -88.36 -106.49
N LEU A 1133 -47.83 -87.70 -107.16
CA LEU A 1133 -48.47 -88.16 -108.40
C LEU A 1133 -48.28 -87.06 -109.45
N GLY A 1134 -48.03 -87.44 -110.70
CA GLY A 1134 -47.87 -86.51 -111.82
C GLY A 1134 -48.98 -86.66 -112.85
N ILE A 1135 -50.20 -86.25 -112.50
CA ILE A 1135 -51.37 -86.38 -113.39
C ILE A 1135 -51.48 -85.12 -114.27
N ILE A 1136 -51.60 -85.30 -115.60
CA ILE A 1136 -51.72 -84.20 -116.58
C ILE A 1136 -52.85 -84.50 -117.57
N GLY A 1137 -54.10 -84.47 -117.09
CA GLY A 1137 -55.29 -84.71 -117.91
C GLY A 1137 -56.37 -85.46 -117.14
N GLU A 1138 -57.19 -86.22 -117.87
CA GLU A 1138 -58.07 -87.23 -117.29
C GLU A 1138 -57.31 -88.56 -117.20
N VAL A 1139 -57.43 -89.26 -116.07
CA VAL A 1139 -56.69 -90.51 -115.80
C VAL A 1139 -57.04 -91.58 -116.84
N ASP A 1140 -56.15 -91.82 -117.80
CA ASP A 1140 -56.33 -92.73 -118.94
C ASP A 1140 -55.50 -94.01 -118.82
N GLY A 1141 -54.31 -93.95 -118.23
CA GLY A 1141 -53.55 -95.11 -117.75
C GLY A 1141 -52.02 -95.03 -117.84
N ASP A 1142 -51.42 -93.89 -118.20
CA ASP A 1142 -49.95 -93.72 -118.21
C ASP A 1142 -49.36 -92.84 -117.08
N ASP A 1143 -50.22 -92.30 -116.20
CA ASP A 1143 -49.88 -91.37 -115.11
C ASP A 1143 -48.72 -91.85 -114.20
N PRO A 1144 -47.61 -91.10 -114.07
CA PRO A 1144 -46.48 -91.48 -113.22
C PRO A 1144 -46.66 -91.13 -111.72
N ALA A 1145 -46.66 -92.16 -110.87
CA ALA A 1145 -46.52 -92.03 -109.40
C ALA A 1145 -45.04 -92.06 -108.96
N ARG A 1146 -44.67 -91.28 -107.94
CA ARG A 1146 -43.34 -91.25 -107.32
C ARG A 1146 -43.35 -91.93 -105.95
N LEU A 1147 -42.60 -93.01 -105.80
CA LEU A 1147 -42.53 -93.84 -104.59
C LEU A 1147 -41.15 -93.71 -103.92
N ARG A 1148 -41.09 -93.64 -102.58
CA ARG A 1148 -39.84 -93.66 -101.80
C ARG A 1148 -39.84 -94.80 -100.79
N PRO A 1149 -38.70 -95.49 -100.56
CA PRO A 1149 -38.61 -96.51 -99.52
C PRO A 1149 -38.50 -95.86 -98.14
N LEU A 1150 -39.22 -96.38 -97.15
CA LEU A 1150 -38.98 -96.07 -95.74
C LEU A 1150 -37.75 -96.87 -95.26
N GLN A 1151 -36.80 -96.21 -94.61
CA GLN A 1151 -35.55 -96.84 -94.17
C GLN A 1151 -35.22 -96.52 -92.71
N TYR A 1152 -34.61 -97.46 -92.00
CA TYR A 1152 -34.07 -97.28 -90.66
C TYR A 1152 -32.56 -97.60 -90.61
N CYS A 1153 -31.83 -96.89 -89.75
CA CYS A 1153 -30.40 -97.05 -89.54
C CYS A 1153 -30.15 -97.92 -88.31
N ILE A 1154 -29.42 -99.03 -88.47
CA ILE A 1154 -28.93 -99.86 -87.36
C ILE A 1154 -27.42 -99.99 -87.54
N ASN A 1155 -26.68 -99.64 -86.49
CA ASN A 1155 -25.21 -99.71 -86.43
C ASN A 1155 -24.51 -99.06 -87.65
N GLY A 1156 -25.06 -97.95 -88.16
CA GLY A 1156 -24.53 -97.17 -89.30
C GLY A 1156 -25.08 -97.57 -90.68
N THR A 1157 -25.70 -98.73 -90.81
CA THR A 1157 -26.24 -99.25 -92.08
C THR A 1157 -27.72 -98.94 -92.22
N TRP A 1158 -28.12 -98.44 -93.39
CA TRP A 1158 -29.52 -98.14 -93.73
C TRP A 1158 -30.22 -99.34 -94.37
N TYR A 1159 -31.26 -99.86 -93.72
CA TYR A 1159 -32.11 -100.93 -94.21
C TYR A 1159 -33.46 -100.36 -94.64
N THR A 1160 -34.01 -100.82 -95.76
CA THR A 1160 -35.41 -100.55 -96.13
C THR A 1160 -36.33 -101.39 -95.25
N ALA A 1161 -37.37 -100.78 -94.69
CA ALA A 1161 -38.36 -101.47 -93.87
C ALA A 1161 -39.16 -102.48 -94.72
N ALA A 1162 -39.53 -103.61 -94.12
CA ALA A 1162 -40.59 -104.45 -94.66
C ALA A 1162 -41.96 -103.87 -94.30
N THR A 1163 -42.94 -104.06 -95.18
CA THR A 1163 -44.37 -103.95 -94.83
C THR A 1163 -44.91 -105.37 -94.67
N ALA A 1164 -45.79 -105.57 -93.69
CA ALA A 1164 -46.47 -106.84 -93.42
C ALA A 1164 -47.78 -106.93 -94.22
#